data_AF-A0A1W0VQW8-F1
#
_entry.id   AF-A0A1W0VQW8-F1
#
_cell.length_a   1.000
_cell.length_b   1.000
_cell.length_c   1.000
_cell.angle_alpha   90.00
_cell.angle_beta   90.00
_cell.angle_gamma   90.00
#
_symmetry.space_group_name_H-M   'P 1'
#
loop_
_entity.id
_entity.type
_entity.pdbx_description
1 polymer ?
#
loop_
_entity_poly.entity_id
_entity_poly.type
_entity_poly.pdbx_seq_one_letter_code
_entity_poly.pdbx_strand_id
1 'polypeptide(L)'
;PKTLAGSHQYSVKCYDNLKNRLCHIEPVIEKQTSEEIKANRLRLRTSINVVRWLTFQACSFRGHDESDSSKNQGNFLEMVKLLASYDEEVKAVVLSNAPQNAKYTSPQIQKEILNVIADNVQKAIRSEIGDAKFCIIVDESRDESRREQMALVIRFVDKDGFIRERFLDIVHVHDTYSATLKQEICSVLSALNLDVQNIRGQGYDGASNMRGEWNGLQAKFLDECPYAYYVHCLAHQLQLALVAASKEVTEVHNFFDHLALVVDTVVSSSKRNDDLRAHQVAELEQLIELSELETGRGANQIGTLQRPGETRWSSHYDSVCSLIKLYKPTFLVLKDIANTKGPGTIPATRAKAAGAVKLMMKFEFVFIMHVMKELMGITNLLCKKLQQKSQDIVNAMDDVATTKRLIQNLRDHGWNKLISDVTQFCNKQGIKVPNMASSYADYVRGAEVTVEHHYRYDIFMVAVDQQAHELNCRFSEQATELLTLCTSLDPTDSFTKLKIDDVCSLASKFYPADFSEQERDTLRQQLQHYELDVPTNPSFQNLTTIAELCRRLAETGKSDDYYLIDRLIRLVLTLPVSTATTERAFSAMKLVKTRLRNKMEDGFLRYCLIIYIEKEIAVEFTTDQLIDDFDAIQTRRAKFK
;
A
#
# COMPACT_ATOMS: atom_id res chain seq x y z
N PRO A 1 -28.52 51.26 -64.81
CA PRO A 1 -27.04 51.31 -64.86
C PRO A 1 -26.45 50.97 -63.47
N LYS A 2 -26.09 49.69 -63.29
CA LYS A 2 -25.54 49.15 -62.03
C LYS A 2 -24.08 49.61 -61.87
N THR A 3 -23.76 50.21 -60.73
CA THR A 3 -22.45 50.75 -60.39
C THR A 3 -21.46 49.63 -60.06
N LEU A 4 -20.45 49.46 -60.93
CA LEU A 4 -19.33 48.52 -60.83
C LEU A 4 -18.26 48.93 -59.77
N ALA A 5 -18.59 49.78 -58.81
CA ALA A 5 -17.61 50.36 -57.87
C ALA A 5 -17.29 49.47 -56.65
N GLY A 6 -18.02 48.37 -56.41
CA GLY A 6 -17.85 47.55 -55.21
C GLY A 6 -16.68 46.55 -55.24
N SER A 7 -16.46 45.88 -56.38
CA SER A 7 -15.52 44.74 -56.47
C SER A 7 -14.07 45.16 -56.70
N HIS A 8 -13.83 46.17 -57.55
CA HIS A 8 -12.49 46.70 -57.78
C HIS A 8 -11.94 47.37 -56.52
N GLN A 9 -12.75 48.19 -55.85
CA GLN A 9 -12.32 48.91 -54.65
C GLN A 9 -12.12 47.97 -53.46
N TYR A 10 -12.90 46.89 -53.36
CA TYR A 10 -12.63 45.78 -52.44
C TYR A 10 -11.32 45.07 -52.76
N SER A 11 -11.05 44.76 -54.03
CA SER A 11 -9.83 44.07 -54.47
C SER A 11 -8.57 44.92 -54.24
N VAL A 12 -8.65 46.24 -54.48
CA VAL A 12 -7.58 47.20 -54.18
C VAL A 12 -7.33 47.24 -52.67
N LYS A 13 -8.37 47.28 -51.85
CA LYS A 13 -8.25 47.25 -50.38
C LYS A 13 -7.62 45.94 -49.88
N CYS A 14 -7.97 44.80 -50.47
CA CYS A 14 -7.35 43.51 -50.17
C CYS A 14 -5.87 43.49 -50.57
N TYR A 15 -5.51 44.04 -51.73
CA TYR A 15 -4.13 44.15 -52.20
C TYR A 15 -3.28 45.08 -51.33
N ASP A 16 -3.83 46.23 -50.92
CA ASP A 16 -3.16 47.17 -50.03
C ASP A 16 -2.96 46.58 -48.62
N ASN A 17 -3.96 45.83 -48.12
CA ASN A 17 -3.83 45.07 -46.86
C ASN A 17 -2.77 43.96 -46.96
N LEU A 18 -2.63 43.31 -48.12
CA LEU A 18 -1.63 42.27 -48.37
C LEU A 18 -0.20 42.83 -48.60
N LYS A 19 -0.08 44.13 -48.91
CA LYS A 19 1.21 44.84 -48.95
C LYS A 19 1.61 45.40 -47.59
N ASN A 20 0.63 45.71 -46.74
CA ASN A 20 0.88 46.23 -45.42
C ASN A 20 1.34 45.10 -44.49
N ARG A 21 2.67 44.86 -44.45
CA ARG A 21 3.28 43.82 -43.61
C ARG A 21 2.73 43.79 -42.19
N LEU A 22 2.41 44.94 -41.58
CA LEU A 22 1.84 45.02 -40.22
C LEU A 22 0.42 44.42 -40.07
N CYS A 23 -0.33 44.26 -41.16
CA CYS A 23 -1.65 43.64 -41.20
C CYS A 23 -1.62 42.14 -41.51
N HIS A 24 -0.44 41.56 -41.75
CA HIS A 24 -0.31 40.12 -41.91
C HIS A 24 -0.60 39.43 -40.56
N ILE A 25 -1.16 38.23 -40.63
CA ILE A 25 -1.47 37.43 -39.45
C ILE A 25 -0.20 37.17 -38.61
N GLU A 26 0.96 37.01 -39.22
CA GLU A 26 2.24 36.77 -38.54
C GLU A 26 2.63 37.90 -37.55
N PRO A 27 2.75 39.18 -37.95
CA PRO A 27 3.07 40.27 -37.02
C PRO A 27 1.94 40.63 -36.04
N VAL A 28 0.69 40.26 -36.31
CA VAL A 28 -0.42 40.41 -35.34
C VAL A 28 -0.40 39.30 -34.29
N ILE A 29 -0.01 38.07 -34.66
CA ILE A 29 0.23 36.96 -33.72
C ILE A 29 1.49 37.22 -32.88
N GLU A 30 2.50 37.90 -33.42
CA GLU A 30 3.70 38.26 -32.67
C GLU A 30 3.43 39.26 -31.54
N LYS A 31 2.35 40.05 -31.63
CA LYS A 31 2.09 41.23 -30.78
C LYS A 31 0.97 41.04 -29.76
N GLN A 32 0.94 39.92 -29.02
CA GLN A 32 0.08 39.82 -27.83
C GLN A 32 0.57 40.80 -26.76
N THR A 33 -0.34 41.50 -26.09
CA THR A 33 0.04 42.50 -25.08
C THR A 33 0.44 41.83 -23.76
N SER A 34 1.18 42.56 -22.91
CA SER A 34 1.55 42.08 -21.56
C SER A 34 0.31 41.73 -20.72
N GLU A 35 -0.78 42.48 -20.90
CA GLU A 35 -2.07 42.22 -20.26
C GLU A 35 -2.70 40.91 -20.74
N GLU A 36 -2.63 40.61 -22.05
CA GLU A 36 -3.14 39.34 -22.60
C GLU A 36 -2.34 38.14 -22.09
N ILE A 37 -1.01 38.27 -22.00
CA ILE A 37 -0.14 37.24 -21.43
C ILE A 37 -0.49 37.00 -19.96
N LYS A 38 -0.66 38.06 -19.16
CA LYS A 38 -1.12 37.95 -17.76
C LYS A 38 -2.47 37.26 -17.65
N ALA A 39 -3.44 37.61 -18.50
CA ALA A 39 -4.75 36.98 -18.54
C ALA A 39 -4.68 35.50 -18.96
N ASN A 40 -3.81 35.13 -19.90
CA ASN A 40 -3.56 33.74 -20.29
C ASN A 40 -2.98 32.95 -19.12
N ARG A 41 -1.95 33.48 -18.45
CA ARG A 41 -1.34 32.86 -17.27
C ARG A 41 -2.35 32.69 -16.14
N LEU A 42 -3.15 33.71 -15.84
CA LEU A 42 -4.16 33.64 -14.76
C LEU A 42 -5.22 32.57 -15.02
N ARG A 43 -5.68 32.43 -16.28
CA ARG A 43 -6.59 31.34 -16.67
C ARG A 43 -5.98 29.97 -16.44
N LEU A 44 -4.79 29.73 -17.00
CA LEU A 44 -4.13 28.44 -16.90
C LEU A 44 -3.77 28.13 -15.44
N ARG A 45 -3.30 29.13 -14.67
CA ARG A 45 -3.08 29.03 -13.22
C ARG A 45 -4.33 28.54 -12.50
N THR A 46 -5.48 29.12 -12.82
CA THR A 46 -6.78 28.71 -12.24
C THR A 46 -7.07 27.24 -12.57
N SER A 47 -6.95 26.85 -13.85
CA SER A 47 -7.14 25.46 -14.26
C SER A 47 -6.18 24.49 -13.56
N ILE A 48 -4.88 24.82 -13.49
CA ILE A 48 -3.87 23.99 -12.81
C ILE A 48 -4.20 23.83 -11.33
N ASN A 49 -4.56 24.92 -10.64
CA ASN A 49 -4.90 24.86 -9.22
C ASN A 49 -6.12 23.96 -8.96
N VAL A 50 -7.14 24.01 -9.82
CA VAL A 50 -8.30 23.12 -9.73
C VAL A 50 -7.90 21.66 -10.00
N VAL A 51 -7.15 21.39 -11.07
CA VAL A 51 -6.65 20.03 -11.38
C VAL A 51 -5.87 19.48 -10.19
N ARG A 52 -4.91 20.25 -9.65
CA ARG A 52 -4.08 19.84 -8.53
C ARG A 52 -4.90 19.51 -7.30
N TRP A 53 -5.86 20.36 -6.95
CA TRP A 53 -6.75 20.13 -5.80
C TRP A 53 -7.58 18.85 -5.98
N LEU A 54 -8.20 18.68 -7.14
CA LEU A 54 -9.03 17.49 -7.43
C LEU A 54 -8.19 16.21 -7.35
N THR A 55 -6.99 16.22 -7.91
CA THR A 55 -6.11 15.05 -7.87
C THR A 55 -5.65 14.74 -6.46
N PHE A 56 -5.23 15.74 -5.68
CA PHE A 56 -4.78 15.55 -4.28
C PHE A 56 -5.87 14.98 -3.38
N GLN A 57 -7.13 15.26 -3.68
CA GLN A 57 -8.30 14.74 -2.96
C GLN A 57 -8.88 13.47 -3.60
N ALA A 58 -8.27 12.94 -4.67
CA ALA A 58 -8.81 11.85 -5.48
C ALA A 58 -10.28 12.08 -5.90
N CYS A 59 -10.66 13.32 -6.22
CA CYS A 59 -12.01 13.68 -6.67
C CYS A 59 -12.22 13.44 -8.17
N SER A 60 -13.47 13.21 -8.57
CA SER A 60 -13.85 13.20 -10.00
C SER A 60 -13.68 14.59 -10.61
N PHE A 61 -13.29 14.67 -11.87
CA PHE A 61 -13.20 15.95 -12.58
C PHE A 61 -14.52 16.31 -13.25
N ARG A 62 -15.11 15.34 -13.95
CA ARG A 62 -16.21 15.55 -14.88
C ARG A 62 -17.58 15.32 -14.26
N GLY A 63 -18.56 16.05 -14.79
CA GLY A 63 -19.98 15.85 -14.53
C GLY A 63 -20.60 14.82 -15.48
N HIS A 64 -21.84 14.43 -15.22
CA HIS A 64 -22.61 13.63 -16.19
C HIS A 64 -23.02 14.48 -17.40
N ASP A 65 -23.36 15.75 -17.15
CA ASP A 65 -23.72 16.74 -18.15
C ASP A 65 -22.95 18.04 -17.85
N GLU A 66 -22.04 18.40 -18.75
CA GLU A 66 -21.23 19.63 -18.65
C GLU A 66 -21.82 20.77 -19.50
N SER A 67 -23.06 20.64 -20.00
CA SER A 67 -23.75 21.72 -20.74
C SER A 67 -24.07 22.92 -19.84
N ASP A 68 -24.19 24.10 -20.45
CA ASP A 68 -24.50 25.34 -19.70
C ASP A 68 -25.88 25.31 -19.02
N SER A 69 -26.78 24.43 -19.47
CA SER A 69 -28.09 24.19 -18.85
C SER A 69 -28.03 23.26 -17.63
N SER A 70 -26.90 22.59 -17.40
CA SER A 70 -26.73 21.66 -16.28
C SER A 70 -26.65 22.40 -14.95
N LYS A 71 -27.34 21.89 -13.93
CA LYS A 71 -27.22 22.38 -12.55
C LYS A 71 -25.90 21.97 -11.89
N ASN A 72 -25.17 21.02 -12.47
CA ASN A 72 -23.87 20.55 -11.99
C ASN A 72 -23.03 20.11 -13.17
N GLN A 73 -22.13 20.99 -13.62
CA GLN A 73 -21.23 20.73 -14.75
C GLN A 73 -20.00 19.89 -14.37
N GLY A 74 -19.97 19.28 -13.18
CA GLY A 74 -18.83 18.53 -12.67
C GLY A 74 -17.86 19.36 -11.84
N ASN A 75 -17.10 18.67 -11.00
CA ASN A 75 -16.29 19.34 -9.98
C ASN A 75 -15.25 20.29 -10.55
N PHE A 76 -14.67 20.01 -11.73
CA PHE A 76 -13.69 20.90 -12.34
C PHE A 76 -14.31 22.26 -12.70
N LEU A 77 -15.42 22.25 -13.47
CA LEU A 77 -16.08 23.48 -13.90
C LEU A 77 -16.71 24.21 -12.71
N GLU A 78 -17.32 23.49 -11.78
CA GLU A 78 -17.90 24.09 -10.57
C GLU A 78 -16.83 24.72 -9.67
N MET A 79 -15.65 24.11 -9.56
CA MET A 79 -14.54 24.71 -8.79
C MET A 79 -13.97 25.96 -9.49
N VAL A 80 -13.89 25.98 -10.82
CA VAL A 80 -13.51 27.20 -11.56
C VAL A 80 -14.53 28.32 -11.34
N LYS A 81 -15.83 28.02 -11.37
CA LYS A 81 -16.89 28.99 -11.04
C LYS A 81 -16.78 29.49 -9.61
N LEU A 82 -16.47 28.60 -8.66
CA LEU A 82 -16.28 28.96 -7.26
C LEU A 82 -15.12 29.96 -7.13
N LEU A 83 -13.96 29.68 -7.71
CA LEU A 83 -12.82 30.59 -7.68
C LEU A 83 -13.16 31.95 -8.32
N ALA A 84 -13.85 31.95 -9.46
CA ALA A 84 -14.33 33.17 -10.10
C ALA A 84 -15.35 33.96 -9.23
N SER A 85 -16.07 33.31 -8.31
CA SER A 85 -16.99 34.01 -7.41
C SER A 85 -16.28 34.77 -6.28
N TYR A 86 -15.05 34.39 -5.93
CA TYR A 86 -14.25 35.04 -4.89
C TYR A 86 -13.23 36.04 -5.44
N ASP A 87 -12.88 35.95 -6.72
CA ASP A 87 -11.83 36.75 -7.35
C ASP A 87 -12.32 37.32 -8.69
N GLU A 88 -12.51 38.64 -8.73
CA GLU A 88 -12.99 39.35 -9.91
C GLU A 88 -11.96 39.35 -11.06
N GLU A 89 -10.65 39.26 -10.78
CA GLU A 89 -9.63 39.13 -11.82
C GLU A 89 -9.73 37.75 -12.50
N VAL A 90 -9.90 36.68 -11.72
CA VAL A 90 -10.13 35.33 -12.25
C VAL A 90 -11.43 35.30 -13.06
N LYS A 91 -12.52 35.86 -12.51
CA LYS A 91 -13.82 35.93 -13.19
C LYS A 91 -13.74 36.63 -14.54
N ALA A 92 -12.97 37.71 -14.63
CA ALA A 92 -12.80 38.47 -15.88
C ALA A 92 -12.16 37.64 -17.00
N VAL A 93 -11.44 36.56 -16.68
CA VAL A 93 -10.64 35.81 -17.66
C VAL A 93 -11.10 34.37 -17.89
N VAL A 94 -11.90 33.74 -17.03
CA VAL A 94 -12.28 32.31 -17.18
C VAL A 94 -13.65 32.06 -17.84
N LEU A 95 -13.94 30.80 -18.20
CA LEU A 95 -15.24 30.31 -18.68
C LEU A 95 -15.79 31.05 -19.91
N SER A 96 -16.93 31.74 -19.77
CA SER A 96 -17.58 32.50 -20.85
C SER A 96 -16.80 33.77 -21.21
N ASN A 97 -15.96 34.28 -20.31
CA ASN A 97 -15.16 35.48 -20.52
C ASN A 97 -13.81 35.17 -21.20
N ALA A 98 -13.46 33.88 -21.31
CA ALA A 98 -12.27 33.44 -22.03
C ALA A 98 -12.54 33.34 -23.55
N PRO A 99 -11.63 33.81 -24.43
CA PRO A 99 -11.70 33.51 -25.86
C PRO A 99 -11.78 32.00 -26.13
N GLN A 100 -12.55 31.61 -27.14
CA GLN A 100 -12.97 30.22 -27.39
C GLN A 100 -11.80 29.22 -27.46
N ASN A 101 -10.64 29.67 -27.97
CA ASN A 101 -9.43 28.84 -28.13
C ASN A 101 -8.50 28.83 -26.89
N ALA A 102 -8.87 29.51 -25.81
CA ALA A 102 -8.03 29.70 -24.61
C ALA A 102 -8.86 29.59 -23.32
N LYS A 103 -9.85 28.69 -23.31
CA LYS A 103 -10.66 28.39 -22.11
C LYS A 103 -9.91 27.51 -21.11
N TYR A 104 -9.02 26.64 -21.59
CA TYR A 104 -8.25 25.66 -20.79
C TYR A 104 -9.11 24.73 -19.89
N THR A 105 -10.40 24.62 -20.19
CA THR A 105 -11.34 23.80 -19.41
C THR A 105 -11.58 22.42 -20.01
N SER A 106 -11.08 22.14 -21.22
CA SER A 106 -11.42 20.91 -21.93
C SER A 106 -10.79 19.68 -21.28
N PRO A 107 -11.41 18.49 -21.44
CA PRO A 107 -10.86 17.22 -20.99
C PRO A 107 -9.41 16.95 -21.41
N GLN A 108 -9.07 17.33 -22.64
CA GLN A 108 -7.73 17.16 -23.19
C GLN A 108 -6.71 18.04 -22.48
N ILE A 109 -7.07 19.30 -22.18
CA ILE A 109 -6.20 20.22 -21.42
C ILE A 109 -6.02 19.74 -19.98
N GLN A 110 -7.09 19.24 -19.34
CA GLN A 110 -6.99 18.64 -18.00
C GLN A 110 -5.98 17.47 -17.99
N LYS A 111 -6.02 16.59 -19.00
CA LYS A 111 -5.08 15.47 -19.16
C LYS A 111 -3.65 15.96 -19.42
N GLU A 112 -3.47 17.01 -20.23
CA GLU A 112 -2.16 17.62 -20.47
C GLU A 112 -1.57 18.25 -19.20
N ILE A 113 -2.37 18.96 -18.41
CA ILE A 113 -1.94 19.50 -17.10
C ILE A 113 -1.52 18.36 -16.17
N LEU A 114 -2.32 17.29 -16.08
CA LEU A 114 -1.97 16.12 -15.29
C LEU A 114 -0.65 15.50 -15.75
N ASN A 115 -0.45 15.38 -17.07
CA ASN A 115 0.79 14.85 -17.62
C ASN A 115 2.01 15.70 -17.22
N VAL A 116 1.92 17.04 -17.29
CA VAL A 116 3.01 17.95 -16.86
C VAL A 116 3.37 17.71 -15.40
N ILE A 117 2.37 17.69 -14.51
CA ILE A 117 2.62 17.51 -13.08
C ILE A 117 3.22 16.13 -12.81
N ALA A 118 2.68 15.08 -13.43
CA ALA A 118 3.17 13.71 -13.26
C ALA A 118 4.60 13.53 -13.79
N ASP A 119 4.91 14.10 -14.96
CA ASP A 119 6.26 14.07 -15.54
C ASP A 119 7.27 14.81 -14.66
N ASN A 120 6.89 15.98 -14.11
CA ASN A 120 7.74 16.70 -13.15
C ASN A 120 7.99 15.89 -11.88
N VAL A 121 6.96 15.23 -11.33
CA VAL A 121 7.10 14.33 -10.18
C VAL A 121 8.06 13.18 -10.51
N GLN A 122 7.89 12.52 -11.65
CA GLN A 122 8.76 11.43 -12.08
C GLN A 122 10.21 11.88 -12.28
N LYS A 123 10.43 13.07 -12.85
CA LYS A 123 11.76 13.69 -12.98
C LYS A 123 12.39 14.00 -11.62
N ALA A 124 11.61 14.50 -10.66
CA ALA A 124 12.09 14.72 -9.30
C ALA A 124 12.48 13.41 -8.62
N ILE A 125 11.67 12.34 -8.76
CA ILE A 125 12.02 11.00 -8.27
C ILE A 125 13.32 10.49 -8.92
N ARG A 126 13.47 10.66 -10.24
CA ARG A 126 14.69 10.28 -10.95
C ARG A 126 15.92 11.04 -10.44
N SER A 127 15.76 12.33 -10.14
CA SER A 127 16.81 13.17 -9.55
C SER A 127 17.15 12.72 -8.11
N GLU A 128 16.14 12.37 -7.32
CA GLU A 128 16.31 11.84 -5.96
C GLU A 128 17.07 10.50 -5.95
N ILE A 129 16.79 9.61 -6.92
CA ILE A 129 17.52 8.35 -7.09
C ILE A 129 18.98 8.61 -7.47
N GLY A 130 19.25 9.60 -8.35
CA GLY A 130 20.61 9.91 -8.80
C GLY A 130 21.31 8.69 -9.42
N ASP A 131 22.50 8.35 -8.92
CA ASP A 131 23.28 7.18 -9.32
C ASP A 131 23.14 6.00 -8.34
N ALA A 132 22.21 6.10 -7.39
CA ALA A 132 21.98 5.05 -6.40
C ALA A 132 21.55 3.75 -7.08
N LYS A 133 22.06 2.63 -6.54
CA LYS A 133 21.51 1.31 -6.85
C LYS A 133 20.14 1.19 -6.23
N PHE A 134 19.27 0.40 -6.87
CA PHE A 134 17.88 0.35 -6.47
C PHE A 134 17.28 -1.05 -6.61
N CYS A 135 16.14 -1.25 -5.97
CA CYS A 135 15.32 -2.45 -6.07
C CYS A 135 14.00 -2.09 -6.76
N ILE A 136 13.49 -3.00 -7.59
CA ILE A 136 12.14 -2.90 -8.14
C ILE A 136 11.17 -3.72 -7.29
N ILE A 137 10.03 -3.14 -6.95
CA ILE A 137 8.93 -3.79 -6.25
C ILE A 137 7.73 -3.74 -7.19
N VAL A 138 7.23 -4.91 -7.58
CA VAL A 138 6.18 -5.05 -8.61
C VAL A 138 5.11 -6.00 -8.11
N ASP A 139 3.87 -5.63 -8.40
CA ASP A 139 2.69 -6.43 -8.11
C ASP A 139 1.61 -6.11 -9.14
N GLU A 140 0.65 -7.02 -9.29
CA GLU A 140 -0.47 -6.90 -10.22
C GLU A 140 -1.81 -6.93 -9.48
N SER A 141 -2.73 -6.06 -9.90
CA SER A 141 -4.11 -6.09 -9.42
C SER A 141 -5.07 -5.63 -10.50
N ARG A 142 -6.31 -6.12 -10.41
CA ARG A 142 -7.41 -5.65 -11.26
C ARG A 142 -7.94 -4.31 -10.81
N ASP A 143 -8.27 -3.45 -11.76
CA ASP A 143 -9.03 -2.23 -11.53
C ASP A 143 -10.56 -2.46 -11.52
N GLU A 144 -11.35 -1.41 -11.26
CA GLU A 144 -12.83 -1.46 -11.26
C GLU A 144 -13.43 -1.86 -12.63
N SER A 145 -12.65 -1.72 -13.71
CA SER A 145 -13.03 -2.15 -15.07
C SER A 145 -12.56 -3.58 -15.37
N ARG A 146 -12.02 -4.30 -14.37
CA ARG A 146 -11.46 -5.66 -14.46
C ARG A 146 -10.26 -5.77 -15.41
N ARG A 147 -9.54 -4.67 -15.62
CA ARG A 147 -8.28 -4.68 -16.39
C ARG A 147 -7.13 -4.94 -15.43
N GLU A 148 -6.18 -5.77 -15.84
CA GLU A 148 -4.95 -5.99 -15.09
C GLU A 148 -4.10 -4.71 -15.13
N GLN A 149 -3.61 -4.32 -13.96
CA GLN A 149 -2.74 -3.16 -13.76
C GLN A 149 -1.50 -3.62 -12.99
N MET A 150 -0.32 -3.27 -13.49
CA MET A 150 0.96 -3.53 -12.86
C MET A 150 1.47 -2.25 -12.20
N ALA A 151 1.67 -2.28 -10.89
CA ALA A 151 2.27 -1.16 -10.15
C ALA A 151 3.79 -1.34 -10.08
N LEU A 152 4.55 -0.29 -10.39
CA LEU A 152 6.00 -0.27 -10.29
C LEU A 152 6.45 0.72 -9.22
N VAL A 153 7.13 0.22 -8.20
CA VAL A 153 7.72 0.98 -7.11
C VAL A 153 9.23 0.74 -7.12
N ILE A 154 10.01 1.79 -6.87
CA ILE A 154 11.46 1.70 -6.67
C ILE A 154 11.79 1.93 -5.20
N ARG A 155 12.65 1.06 -4.67
CA ARG A 155 13.26 1.19 -3.34
C ARG A 155 14.76 1.48 -3.48
N PHE A 156 15.26 2.48 -2.76
CA PHE A 156 16.67 2.88 -2.77
C PHE A 156 17.05 3.57 -1.46
N VAL A 157 18.33 3.83 -1.25
CA VAL A 157 18.81 4.64 -0.11
C VAL A 157 19.25 6.00 -0.63
N ASP A 158 18.64 7.07 -0.11
CA ASP A 158 19.00 8.44 -0.49
C ASP A 158 20.38 8.85 0.08
N LYS A 159 20.92 9.97 -0.38
CA LYS A 159 22.23 10.49 0.06
C LYS A 159 22.35 10.61 1.59
N ASP A 160 21.25 10.92 2.28
CA ASP A 160 21.18 11.15 3.72
C ASP A 160 21.05 9.83 4.52
N GLY A 161 21.04 8.68 3.82
CA GLY A 161 21.00 7.34 4.42
C GLY A 161 19.59 6.83 4.71
N PHE A 162 18.54 7.50 4.23
CA PHE A 162 17.16 7.06 4.40
C PHE A 162 16.75 6.09 3.30
N ILE A 163 16.06 5.02 3.71
CA ILE A 163 15.37 4.13 2.79
C ILE A 163 14.15 4.86 2.22
N ARG A 164 14.10 4.99 0.89
CA ARG A 164 13.00 5.59 0.14
C ARG A 164 12.30 4.53 -0.69
N GLU A 165 10.98 4.64 -0.75
CA GLU A 165 10.15 3.87 -1.67
C GLU A 165 9.25 4.83 -2.44
N ARG A 166 9.49 4.93 -3.76
CA ARG A 166 8.81 5.84 -4.68
C ARG A 166 7.97 5.06 -5.68
N PHE A 167 6.71 5.44 -5.79
CA PHE A 167 5.81 4.93 -6.82
C PHE A 167 6.16 5.60 -8.15
N LEU A 168 6.61 4.80 -9.12
CA LEU A 168 6.96 5.33 -10.44
C LEU A 168 5.74 5.39 -11.35
N ASP A 169 5.01 4.28 -11.42
CA ASP A 169 4.03 4.11 -12.48
C ASP A 169 3.00 3.01 -12.19
N ILE A 170 1.88 3.10 -12.90
CA ILE A 170 0.88 2.04 -13.04
C ILE A 170 0.62 1.82 -14.52
N VAL A 171 0.91 0.60 -14.97
CA VAL A 171 0.86 0.23 -16.38
C VAL A 171 -0.26 -0.79 -16.57
N HIS A 172 -1.12 -0.53 -17.54
CA HIS A 172 -2.07 -1.53 -17.96
C HIS A 172 -1.36 -2.62 -18.75
N VAL A 173 -1.45 -3.87 -18.27
CA VAL A 173 -0.89 -5.03 -18.94
C VAL A 173 -2.02 -5.89 -19.50
N HIS A 174 -1.82 -6.43 -20.71
CA HIS A 174 -2.84 -7.25 -21.37
C HIS A 174 -2.84 -8.71 -20.89
N ASP A 175 -1.71 -9.16 -20.34
CA ASP A 175 -1.56 -10.43 -19.62
C ASP A 175 -0.52 -10.28 -18.51
N THR A 176 -0.41 -11.31 -17.66
CA THR A 176 0.53 -11.37 -16.54
C THR A 176 1.72 -12.28 -16.84
N TYR A 177 2.07 -12.50 -18.11
CA TYR A 177 3.25 -13.28 -18.46
C TYR A 177 4.52 -12.49 -18.14
N SER A 178 5.54 -13.19 -17.62
CA SER A 178 6.82 -12.60 -17.23
C SER A 178 7.52 -11.80 -18.35
N ALA A 179 7.33 -12.20 -19.62
CA ALA A 179 7.89 -11.47 -20.76
C ALA A 179 7.23 -10.10 -20.95
N THR A 180 5.90 -10.06 -20.89
CA THR A 180 5.10 -8.82 -20.96
C THR A 180 5.47 -7.90 -19.82
N LEU A 181 5.49 -8.41 -18.58
CA LEU A 181 5.85 -7.64 -17.40
C LEU A 181 7.26 -7.05 -17.51
N LYS A 182 8.26 -7.86 -17.92
CA LYS A 182 9.63 -7.38 -18.13
C LYS A 182 9.67 -6.26 -19.17
N GLN A 183 9.03 -6.43 -20.31
CA GLN A 183 9.02 -5.42 -21.38
C GLN A 183 8.46 -4.09 -20.90
N GLU A 184 7.33 -4.12 -20.18
CA GLU A 184 6.69 -2.91 -19.65
C GLU A 184 7.55 -2.25 -18.57
N ILE A 185 8.14 -3.03 -17.65
CA ILE A 185 9.08 -2.50 -16.64
C ILE A 185 10.27 -1.83 -17.32
N CYS A 186 10.94 -2.50 -18.27
CA CYS A 186 12.07 -1.93 -19.00
C CYS A 186 11.68 -0.66 -19.77
N SER A 187 10.47 -0.59 -20.30
CA SER A 187 9.95 0.59 -20.99
C SER A 187 9.81 1.78 -20.04
N VAL A 188 9.26 1.57 -18.84
CA VAL A 188 9.16 2.62 -17.81
C VAL A 188 10.53 3.06 -17.32
N LEU A 189 11.44 2.12 -17.02
CA LEU A 189 12.79 2.44 -16.58
C LEU A 189 13.57 3.23 -17.64
N SER A 190 13.46 2.82 -18.91
CA SER A 190 14.11 3.53 -20.03
C SER A 190 13.57 4.94 -20.20
N ALA A 191 12.25 5.14 -20.09
CA ALA A 191 11.64 6.47 -20.17
C ALA A 191 12.14 7.43 -19.07
N LEU A 192 12.53 6.89 -17.92
CA LEU A 192 13.09 7.65 -16.79
C LEU A 192 14.63 7.67 -16.78
N ASN A 193 15.30 7.14 -17.80
CA ASN A 193 16.77 6.99 -17.84
C ASN A 193 17.32 6.26 -16.60
N LEU A 194 16.64 5.19 -16.20
CA LEU A 194 17.09 4.26 -15.16
C LEU A 194 17.61 2.98 -15.82
N ASP A 195 18.86 2.65 -15.54
CA ASP A 195 19.51 1.47 -16.10
C ASP A 195 19.12 0.20 -15.33
N VAL A 196 18.75 -0.85 -16.06
CA VAL A 196 18.49 -2.19 -15.52
C VAL A 196 19.73 -2.75 -14.80
N GLN A 197 20.94 -2.36 -15.22
CA GLN A 197 22.19 -2.75 -14.57
C GLN A 197 22.37 -2.19 -13.16
N ASN A 198 21.56 -1.20 -12.75
CA ASN A 198 21.57 -0.64 -11.40
C ASN A 198 20.62 -1.37 -10.43
N ILE A 199 19.88 -2.37 -10.90
CA ILE A 199 18.99 -3.16 -10.04
C ILE A 199 19.81 -4.07 -9.12
N ARG A 200 19.52 -4.05 -7.82
CA ARG A 200 20.15 -4.90 -6.78
C ARG A 200 19.15 -5.73 -5.97
N GLY A 201 17.87 -5.57 -6.26
CA GLY A 201 16.81 -6.34 -5.64
C GLY A 201 15.56 -6.41 -6.51
N GLN A 202 14.80 -7.48 -6.33
CA GLN A 202 13.51 -7.70 -6.97
C GLN A 202 12.50 -8.16 -5.90
N GLY A 203 11.46 -7.36 -5.65
CA GLY A 203 10.41 -7.66 -4.68
C GLY A 203 9.10 -7.99 -5.38
N TYR A 204 8.73 -9.28 -5.42
CA TYR A 204 7.48 -9.76 -6.03
C TYR A 204 6.70 -10.68 -5.09
N ASP A 205 5.49 -11.01 -5.50
CA ASP A 205 4.72 -12.11 -4.92
C ASP A 205 5.33 -13.49 -5.28
N GLY A 206 4.68 -14.55 -4.80
CA GLY A 206 5.11 -15.92 -5.00
C GLY A 206 4.53 -16.58 -6.26
N ALA A 207 3.88 -15.83 -7.17
CA ALA A 207 3.26 -16.40 -8.35
C ALA A 207 4.32 -16.97 -9.31
N SER A 208 3.97 -18.03 -10.04
CA SER A 208 4.91 -18.72 -10.93
C SER A 208 5.51 -17.80 -12.00
N ASN A 209 4.72 -16.83 -12.48
CA ASN A 209 5.17 -15.85 -13.47
C ASN A 209 6.17 -14.85 -12.88
N MET A 210 6.19 -14.65 -11.57
CA MET A 210 7.13 -13.79 -10.87
C MET A 210 8.36 -14.58 -10.41
N ARG A 211 8.15 -15.61 -9.59
CA ARG A 211 9.20 -16.39 -8.92
C ARG A 211 9.80 -17.54 -9.73
N GLY A 212 9.30 -17.82 -10.94
CA GLY A 212 9.74 -18.97 -11.72
C GLY A 212 11.25 -18.93 -11.96
N GLU A 213 11.96 -20.01 -11.65
CA GLU A 213 13.43 -20.10 -11.77
C GLU A 213 13.92 -19.99 -13.22
N TRP A 214 13.13 -20.47 -14.18
CA TRP A 214 13.52 -20.54 -15.60
C TRP A 214 12.81 -19.51 -16.47
N ASN A 215 11.54 -19.26 -16.18
CA ASN A 215 10.67 -18.42 -16.99
C ASN A 215 9.95 -17.34 -16.17
N GLY A 216 10.26 -17.21 -14.87
CA GLY A 216 9.70 -16.14 -14.05
C GLY A 216 10.35 -14.80 -14.36
N LEU A 217 9.70 -13.72 -13.92
CA LEU A 217 10.22 -12.36 -14.01
C LEU A 217 11.59 -12.26 -13.33
N GLN A 218 11.78 -12.94 -12.18
CA GLN A 218 13.05 -12.97 -11.48
C GLN A 218 14.21 -13.45 -12.36
N ALA A 219 13.98 -14.54 -13.11
CA ALA A 219 15.01 -15.19 -13.91
C ALA A 219 15.41 -14.30 -15.07
N LYS A 220 14.41 -13.67 -15.70
CA LYS A 220 14.64 -12.77 -16.83
C LYS A 220 15.43 -11.52 -16.45
N PHE A 221 15.25 -10.99 -15.24
CA PHE A 221 16.09 -9.88 -14.76
C PHE A 221 17.45 -10.35 -14.27
N LEU A 222 17.57 -11.54 -13.66
CA LEU A 222 18.85 -12.12 -13.27
C LEU A 222 19.76 -12.41 -14.48
N ASP A 223 19.19 -12.84 -15.60
CA ASP A 223 19.93 -13.06 -16.86
C ASP A 223 20.58 -11.76 -17.38
N GLU A 224 19.98 -10.60 -17.10
CA GLU A 224 20.46 -9.29 -17.56
C GLU A 224 21.28 -8.56 -16.49
N CYS A 225 20.89 -8.68 -15.22
CA CYS A 225 21.56 -8.12 -14.06
C CYS A 225 21.70 -9.22 -12.97
N PRO A 226 22.84 -9.92 -12.90
CA PRO A 226 23.06 -11.05 -11.98
C PRO A 226 22.93 -10.71 -10.48
N TYR A 227 22.93 -9.42 -10.13
CA TYR A 227 22.87 -8.90 -8.77
C TYR A 227 21.47 -8.46 -8.36
N ALA A 228 20.48 -8.59 -9.24
CA ALA A 228 19.08 -8.28 -8.95
C ALA A 228 18.45 -9.39 -8.08
N TYR A 229 18.85 -9.48 -6.82
CA TYR A 229 18.42 -10.59 -5.95
C TYR A 229 16.92 -10.57 -5.69
N TYR A 230 16.26 -11.70 -5.97
CA TYR A 230 14.86 -11.86 -5.64
C TYR A 230 14.67 -12.05 -4.14
N VAL A 231 13.76 -11.25 -3.58
CA VAL A 231 13.24 -11.44 -2.24
C VAL A 231 11.74 -11.63 -2.34
N HIS A 232 11.28 -12.82 -1.96
CA HIS A 232 9.87 -13.09 -1.86
C HIS A 232 9.27 -12.24 -0.73
N CYS A 233 8.15 -11.55 -1.01
CA CYS A 233 7.47 -10.70 -0.04
C CYS A 233 7.24 -11.44 1.30
N LEU A 234 7.92 -11.00 2.36
CA LEU A 234 7.85 -11.67 3.67
C LEU A 234 6.44 -11.56 4.29
N ALA A 235 5.73 -10.46 4.02
CA ALA A 235 4.34 -10.30 4.44
C ALA A 235 3.42 -11.32 3.75
N HIS A 236 3.64 -11.60 2.46
CA HIS A 236 2.92 -12.63 1.73
C HIS A 236 3.31 -14.04 2.18
N GLN A 237 4.59 -14.30 2.47
CA GLN A 237 5.03 -15.56 3.06
C GLN A 237 4.35 -15.85 4.40
N LEU A 238 4.29 -14.84 5.28
CA LEU A 238 3.59 -14.94 6.54
C LEU A 238 2.11 -15.24 6.32
N GLN A 239 1.47 -14.54 5.39
CA GLN A 239 0.08 -14.79 5.01
C GLN A 239 -0.15 -16.25 4.59
N LEU A 240 0.72 -16.79 3.72
CA LEU A 240 0.64 -18.18 3.27
C LEU A 240 0.86 -19.17 4.41
N ALA A 241 1.79 -18.89 5.34
CA ALA A 241 2.05 -19.71 6.52
C ALA A 241 0.79 -19.85 7.37
N LEU A 242 0.16 -18.71 7.66
CA LEU A 242 -1.01 -18.64 8.53
C LEU A 242 -2.22 -19.37 7.92
N VAL A 243 -2.43 -19.19 6.62
CA VAL A 243 -3.51 -19.87 5.88
C VAL A 243 -3.27 -21.38 5.84
N ALA A 244 -2.06 -21.82 5.50
CA ALA A 244 -1.72 -23.24 5.45
C ALA A 244 -1.95 -23.90 6.81
N ALA A 245 -1.43 -23.30 7.88
CA ALA A 245 -1.59 -23.85 9.23
C ALA A 245 -3.06 -23.94 9.66
N SER A 246 -3.88 -22.95 9.31
CA SER A 246 -5.30 -22.96 9.67
C SER A 246 -6.12 -24.04 8.95
N LYS A 247 -5.69 -24.43 7.74
CA LYS A 247 -6.39 -25.43 6.92
C LYS A 247 -6.05 -26.86 7.32
N GLU A 248 -4.85 -27.09 7.84
CA GLU A 248 -4.42 -28.40 8.33
C GLU A 248 -5.12 -28.79 9.64
N VAL A 249 -5.52 -27.82 10.47
CA VAL A 249 -6.27 -28.09 11.70
C VAL A 249 -7.77 -27.99 11.43
N THR A 250 -8.43 -29.14 11.31
CA THR A 250 -9.84 -29.26 10.88
C THR A 250 -10.78 -28.40 11.73
N GLU A 251 -10.59 -28.38 13.05
CA GLU A 251 -11.39 -27.63 14.01
C GLU A 251 -11.23 -26.11 13.80
N VAL A 252 -10.01 -25.65 13.52
CA VAL A 252 -9.71 -24.25 13.22
C VAL A 252 -10.29 -23.85 11.87
N HIS A 253 -10.18 -24.71 10.85
CA HIS A 253 -10.79 -24.48 9.55
C HIS A 253 -12.31 -24.32 9.67
N ASN A 254 -12.97 -25.27 10.33
CA ASN A 254 -14.40 -25.23 10.60
C ASN A 254 -14.80 -23.98 11.40
N PHE A 255 -13.97 -23.55 12.36
CA PHE A 255 -14.21 -22.32 13.10
C PHE A 255 -14.30 -21.10 12.19
N PHE A 256 -13.43 -20.96 11.18
CA PHE A 256 -13.49 -19.82 10.26
C PHE A 256 -14.73 -19.84 9.37
N ASP A 257 -15.20 -21.00 8.94
CA ASP A 257 -16.48 -21.14 8.23
C ASP A 257 -17.67 -20.76 9.12
N HIS A 258 -17.65 -21.19 10.38
CA HIS A 258 -18.65 -20.81 11.38
C HIS A 258 -18.62 -19.31 11.70
N LEU A 259 -17.43 -18.72 11.80
CA LEU A 259 -17.24 -17.29 12.00
C LEU A 259 -17.82 -16.50 10.82
N ALA A 260 -17.52 -16.91 9.59
CA ALA A 260 -18.08 -16.30 8.38
C ALA A 260 -19.62 -16.38 8.39
N LEU A 261 -20.20 -17.54 8.74
CA LEU A 261 -21.64 -17.70 8.87
C LEU A 261 -22.25 -16.72 9.89
N VAL A 262 -21.65 -16.60 11.08
CA VAL A 262 -22.09 -15.68 12.14
C VAL A 262 -22.06 -14.23 11.65
N VAL A 263 -20.90 -13.80 11.14
CA VAL A 263 -20.68 -12.42 10.69
C VAL A 263 -21.58 -12.08 9.52
N ASP A 264 -21.68 -12.94 8.50
CA ASP A 264 -22.49 -12.66 7.32
C ASP A 264 -23.98 -12.63 7.63
N THR A 265 -24.47 -13.49 8.53
CA THR A 265 -25.88 -13.48 8.91
C THR A 265 -26.28 -12.15 9.55
N VAL A 266 -25.39 -11.52 10.32
CA VAL A 266 -25.65 -10.21 10.93
C VAL A 266 -25.40 -9.07 9.94
N VAL A 267 -24.23 -9.04 9.30
CA VAL A 267 -23.77 -7.87 8.52
C VAL A 267 -24.46 -7.76 7.15
N SER A 268 -25.09 -8.82 6.63
CA SER A 268 -25.70 -8.81 5.29
C SER A 268 -26.95 -7.92 5.15
N SER A 269 -27.41 -7.26 6.21
CA SER A 269 -28.60 -6.41 6.18
C SER A 269 -28.35 -5.13 6.98
N SER A 270 -28.74 -3.98 6.42
CA SER A 270 -28.70 -2.69 7.14
C SER A 270 -29.51 -2.75 8.43
N LYS A 271 -30.73 -3.30 8.37
CA LYS A 271 -31.60 -3.48 9.54
C LYS A 271 -30.90 -4.25 10.67
N ARG A 272 -30.25 -5.38 10.34
CA ARG A 272 -29.55 -6.21 11.34
C ARG A 272 -28.31 -5.52 11.91
N ASN A 273 -27.65 -4.66 11.12
CA ASN A 273 -26.57 -3.82 11.64
C ASN A 273 -27.11 -2.74 12.60
N ASP A 274 -28.26 -2.14 12.31
CA ASP A 274 -28.90 -1.20 13.24
C ASP A 274 -29.32 -1.91 14.53
N ASP A 275 -29.88 -3.12 14.42
CA ASP A 275 -30.22 -3.97 15.57
C ASP A 275 -28.95 -4.33 16.38
N LEU A 276 -27.83 -4.64 15.72
CA LEU A 276 -26.55 -4.91 16.38
C LEU A 276 -26.06 -3.69 17.18
N ARG A 277 -26.15 -2.49 16.59
CA ARG A 277 -25.76 -1.25 17.26
C ARG A 277 -26.67 -0.94 18.44
N ALA A 278 -27.98 -1.16 18.30
CA ALA A 278 -28.93 -0.96 19.39
C ALA A 278 -28.62 -1.89 20.58
N HIS A 279 -28.35 -3.17 20.32
CA HIS A 279 -27.94 -4.11 21.36
C HIS A 279 -26.58 -3.78 21.97
N GLN A 280 -25.63 -3.25 21.17
CA GLN A 280 -24.34 -2.78 21.69
C GLN A 280 -24.51 -1.59 22.63
N VAL A 281 -25.33 -0.60 22.26
CA VAL A 281 -25.61 0.57 23.11
C VAL A 281 -26.23 0.12 24.44
N ALA A 282 -27.24 -0.74 24.39
CA ALA A 282 -27.90 -1.25 25.60
C ALA A 282 -26.93 -2.03 26.52
N GLU A 283 -25.99 -2.80 25.94
CA GLU A 283 -24.96 -3.47 26.73
C GLU A 283 -23.98 -2.48 27.36
N LEU A 284 -23.52 -1.48 26.61
CA LEU A 284 -22.61 -0.45 27.13
C LEU A 284 -23.25 0.36 28.26
N GLU A 285 -24.51 0.75 28.11
CA GLU A 285 -25.29 1.43 29.16
C GLU A 285 -25.34 0.56 30.43
N GLN A 286 -25.68 -0.73 30.28
CA GLN A 286 -25.71 -1.67 31.41
C GLN A 286 -24.33 -1.80 32.10
N LEU A 287 -23.24 -1.88 31.33
CA LEU A 287 -21.89 -2.01 31.88
C LEU A 287 -21.39 -0.73 32.56
N ILE A 288 -21.80 0.44 32.05
CA ILE A 288 -21.51 1.73 32.68
C ILE A 288 -22.28 1.86 34.00
N GLU A 289 -23.56 1.49 34.02
CA GLU A 289 -24.38 1.46 35.25
C GLU A 289 -23.78 0.55 36.32
N LEU A 290 -23.24 -0.60 35.91
CA LEU A 290 -22.54 -1.55 36.80
C LEU A 290 -21.12 -1.11 37.17
N SER A 291 -20.66 0.05 36.70
CA SER A 291 -19.28 0.56 36.89
C SER A 291 -18.19 -0.41 36.38
N GLU A 292 -18.52 -1.27 35.40
CA GLU A 292 -17.55 -2.14 34.72
C GLU A 292 -16.83 -1.41 33.57
N LEU A 293 -17.31 -0.24 33.16
CA LEU A 293 -16.70 0.59 32.11
C LEU A 293 -16.58 2.05 32.52
N GLU A 294 -15.41 2.63 32.24
CA GLU A 294 -15.18 4.08 32.36
C GLU A 294 -15.71 4.83 31.14
N THR A 295 -16.12 6.09 31.35
CA THR A 295 -16.58 6.98 30.28
C THR A 295 -15.51 8.00 29.93
N GLY A 296 -15.34 8.31 28.64
CA GLY A 296 -14.32 9.24 28.17
C GLY A 296 -14.51 9.59 26.69
N ARG A 297 -13.93 10.72 26.26
CA ARG A 297 -14.04 11.17 24.86
C ARG A 297 -13.35 10.16 23.94
N GLY A 298 -14.13 9.49 23.09
CA GLY A 298 -13.65 8.45 22.18
C GLY A 298 -13.61 7.04 22.79
N ALA A 299 -14.00 6.85 24.05
CA ALA A 299 -14.18 5.54 24.65
C ALA A 299 -15.51 4.90 24.19
N ASN A 300 -15.58 3.57 24.23
CA ASN A 300 -16.81 2.78 23.99
C ASN A 300 -17.53 3.09 22.65
N GLN A 301 -16.76 3.40 21.60
CA GLN A 301 -17.34 3.71 20.28
C GLN A 301 -18.17 2.54 19.73
N ILE A 302 -19.33 2.88 19.19
CA ILE A 302 -20.22 1.93 18.50
C ILE A 302 -19.49 1.38 17.28
N GLY A 303 -19.45 0.06 17.18
CA GLY A 303 -18.71 -0.67 16.14
C GLY A 303 -19.63 -1.46 15.21
N THR A 304 -19.02 -2.26 14.35
CA THR A 304 -19.69 -3.33 13.59
C THR A 304 -18.78 -4.55 13.55
N LEU A 305 -19.33 -5.71 13.23
CA LEU A 305 -18.54 -6.91 12.97
C LEU A 305 -17.71 -6.71 11.70
N GLN A 306 -16.42 -7.00 11.80
CA GLN A 306 -15.52 -6.92 10.67
C GLN A 306 -15.63 -8.20 9.85
N ARG A 307 -15.89 -8.06 8.55
CA ARG A 307 -15.83 -9.19 7.62
C ARG A 307 -14.37 -9.49 7.31
N PRO A 308 -13.93 -10.75 7.41
CA PRO A 308 -12.63 -11.11 6.90
C PRO A 308 -12.61 -10.88 5.38
N GLY A 309 -11.56 -10.22 4.89
CA GLY A 309 -11.25 -10.16 3.47
C GLY A 309 -10.59 -11.46 3.01
N GLU A 310 -10.95 -11.93 1.83
CA GLU A 310 -10.53 -13.25 1.30
C GLU A 310 -9.00 -13.44 1.20
N THR A 311 -8.23 -12.35 1.07
CA THR A 311 -6.79 -12.40 0.75
C THR A 311 -5.86 -11.96 1.89
N ARG A 312 -6.37 -11.41 3.01
CA ARG A 312 -5.53 -10.83 4.08
C ARG A 312 -5.90 -11.38 5.46
N TRP A 313 -5.07 -12.22 6.05
CA TRP A 313 -5.29 -12.88 7.35
C TRP A 313 -5.37 -11.91 8.52
N SER A 314 -4.73 -10.74 8.39
CA SER A 314 -4.90 -9.64 9.36
C SER A 314 -6.38 -9.25 9.53
N SER A 315 -7.17 -9.30 8.46
CA SER A 315 -8.62 -9.03 8.53
C SER A 315 -9.40 -10.13 9.26
N HIS A 316 -8.92 -11.38 9.24
CA HIS A 316 -9.49 -12.45 10.05
C HIS A 316 -9.24 -12.18 11.54
N TYR A 317 -8.08 -11.61 11.91
CA TYR A 317 -7.80 -11.26 13.30
C TYR A 317 -8.73 -10.15 13.77
N ASP A 318 -8.94 -9.13 12.94
CA ASP A 318 -9.91 -8.07 13.22
C ASP A 318 -11.34 -8.61 13.32
N SER A 319 -11.71 -9.60 12.50
CA SER A 319 -13.00 -10.29 12.58
C SER A 319 -13.18 -11.02 13.91
N VAL A 320 -12.21 -11.85 14.33
CA VAL A 320 -12.19 -12.55 15.63
C VAL A 320 -12.29 -11.54 16.77
N CYS A 321 -11.45 -10.49 16.77
CA CYS A 321 -11.47 -9.46 17.80
C CYS A 321 -12.79 -8.70 17.85
N SER A 322 -13.40 -8.41 16.69
CA SER A 322 -14.70 -7.74 16.62
C SER A 322 -15.83 -8.60 17.18
N LEU A 323 -15.81 -9.92 16.91
CA LEU A 323 -16.80 -10.84 17.46
C LEU A 323 -16.66 -11.00 18.98
N ILE A 324 -15.43 -11.10 19.50
CA ILE A 324 -15.20 -11.15 20.96
C ILE A 324 -15.77 -9.90 21.63
N LYS A 325 -15.53 -8.72 21.05
CA LYS A 325 -16.05 -7.44 21.58
C LYS A 325 -17.56 -7.32 21.49
N LEU A 326 -18.17 -7.84 20.43
CA LEU A 326 -19.60 -7.71 20.13
C LEU A 326 -20.36 -9.01 20.37
N TYR A 327 -19.86 -9.88 21.25
CA TYR A 327 -20.37 -11.24 21.37
C TYR A 327 -21.85 -11.30 21.77
N LYS A 328 -22.21 -10.63 22.88
CA LYS A 328 -23.59 -10.58 23.38
C LYS A 328 -24.54 -9.85 22.41
N PRO A 329 -24.19 -8.67 21.85
CA PRO A 329 -25.01 -8.01 20.83
C PRO A 329 -25.25 -8.89 19.60
N THR A 330 -24.21 -9.56 19.11
CA THR A 330 -24.29 -10.48 17.97
C THR A 330 -25.22 -11.65 18.28
N PHE A 331 -25.08 -12.26 19.46
CA PHE A 331 -25.94 -13.34 19.93
C PHE A 331 -27.41 -12.92 19.98
N LEU A 332 -27.72 -11.73 20.52
CA LEU A 332 -29.08 -11.23 20.63
C LEU A 332 -29.72 -11.00 19.26
N VAL A 333 -29.00 -10.35 18.32
CA VAL A 333 -29.48 -10.18 16.95
C VAL A 333 -29.78 -11.52 16.28
N LEU A 334 -28.89 -12.51 16.40
CA LEU A 334 -29.11 -13.84 15.82
C LEU A 334 -30.30 -14.55 16.46
N LYS A 335 -30.47 -14.42 17.78
CA LYS A 335 -31.60 -14.96 18.53
C LYS A 335 -32.92 -14.34 18.08
N ASP A 336 -32.95 -13.03 17.87
CA ASP A 336 -34.12 -12.32 17.38
C ASP A 336 -34.49 -12.76 15.97
N ILE A 337 -33.50 -12.88 15.07
CA ILE A 337 -33.71 -13.39 13.71
C ILE A 337 -34.28 -14.83 13.75
N ALA A 338 -33.73 -15.70 14.60
CA ALA A 338 -34.18 -17.08 14.73
C ALA A 338 -35.65 -17.16 15.20
N ASN A 339 -36.07 -16.25 16.09
CA ASN A 339 -37.40 -16.23 16.69
C ASN A 339 -38.43 -15.38 15.92
N THR A 340 -38.00 -14.56 14.97
CA THR A 340 -38.91 -13.69 14.20
C THR A 340 -39.90 -14.55 13.41
N LYS A 341 -41.20 -14.29 13.58
CA LYS A 341 -42.29 -14.92 12.81
C LYS A 341 -43.09 -13.83 12.09
N GLY A 342 -43.44 -14.03 10.83
CA GLY A 342 -44.33 -13.12 10.10
C GLY A 342 -44.13 -13.09 8.58
N PRO A 343 -45.01 -12.38 7.84
CA PRO A 343 -44.90 -12.19 6.41
C PRO A 343 -43.58 -11.50 6.04
N GLY A 344 -42.86 -12.00 5.04
CA GLY A 344 -41.57 -11.45 4.60
C GLY A 344 -40.33 -12.01 5.31
N THR A 345 -40.48 -12.98 6.23
CA THR A 345 -39.35 -13.70 6.84
C THR A 345 -38.95 -14.93 6.03
N ILE A 346 -37.67 -15.07 5.68
CA ILE A 346 -37.17 -16.20 4.90
C ILE A 346 -36.83 -17.37 5.85
N PRO A 347 -37.48 -18.54 5.75
CA PRO A 347 -37.22 -19.68 6.64
C PRO A 347 -35.75 -20.11 6.70
N ALA A 348 -35.06 -20.09 5.56
CA ALA A 348 -33.63 -20.40 5.48
C ALA A 348 -32.77 -19.43 6.31
N THR A 349 -33.14 -18.16 6.39
CA THR A 349 -32.42 -17.17 7.21
C THR A 349 -32.60 -17.47 8.70
N ARG A 350 -33.83 -17.84 9.11
CA ARG A 350 -34.12 -18.21 10.51
C ARG A 350 -33.37 -19.47 10.91
N ALA A 351 -33.31 -20.46 10.01
CA ALA A 351 -32.54 -21.68 10.23
C ALA A 351 -31.03 -21.40 10.35
N LYS A 352 -30.46 -20.56 9.47
CA LYS A 352 -29.06 -20.11 9.57
C LYS A 352 -28.78 -19.41 10.90
N ALA A 353 -29.61 -18.45 11.29
CA ALA A 353 -29.45 -17.72 12.55
C ALA A 353 -29.58 -18.66 13.77
N ALA A 354 -30.54 -19.59 13.76
CA ALA A 354 -30.67 -20.61 14.81
C ALA A 354 -29.43 -21.52 14.88
N GLY A 355 -28.85 -21.89 13.74
CA GLY A 355 -27.57 -22.60 13.66
C GLY A 355 -26.42 -21.79 14.26
N ALA A 356 -26.29 -20.52 13.88
CA ALA A 356 -25.28 -19.60 14.40
C ALA A 356 -25.39 -19.40 15.92
N VAL A 357 -26.61 -19.24 16.47
CA VAL A 357 -26.85 -19.20 17.92
C VAL A 357 -26.35 -20.47 18.59
N LYS A 358 -26.66 -21.65 18.04
CA LYS A 358 -26.19 -22.92 18.60
C LYS A 358 -24.66 -23.01 18.58
N LEU A 359 -24.01 -22.55 17.50
CA LEU A 359 -22.55 -22.51 17.40
C LEU A 359 -21.93 -21.60 18.45
N MET A 360 -22.45 -20.38 18.62
CA MET A 360 -21.98 -19.44 19.66
C MET A 360 -22.23 -19.94 21.09
N MET A 361 -23.14 -20.89 21.30
CA MET A 361 -23.34 -21.51 22.62
C MET A 361 -22.48 -22.75 22.87
N LYS A 362 -21.64 -23.16 21.91
CA LYS A 362 -20.68 -24.25 22.09
C LYS A 362 -19.40 -23.73 22.73
N PHE A 363 -18.93 -24.44 23.76
CA PHE A 363 -17.62 -24.19 24.38
C PHE A 363 -16.49 -24.25 23.34
N GLU A 364 -16.50 -25.25 22.46
CA GLU A 364 -15.50 -25.41 21.40
C GLU A 364 -15.34 -24.17 20.51
N PHE A 365 -16.44 -23.54 20.10
CA PHE A 365 -16.41 -22.33 19.28
C PHE A 365 -15.71 -21.17 20.02
N VAL A 366 -16.05 -20.97 21.30
CA VAL A 366 -15.43 -19.93 22.14
C VAL A 366 -13.96 -20.25 22.41
N PHE A 367 -13.63 -21.51 22.65
CA PHE A 367 -12.28 -21.97 22.90
C PHE A 367 -11.38 -21.68 21.69
N ILE A 368 -11.77 -22.14 20.49
CA ILE A 368 -11.00 -21.90 19.26
C ILE A 368 -10.91 -20.41 18.94
N MET A 369 -11.98 -19.64 19.16
CA MET A 369 -11.97 -18.18 19.02
C MET A 369 -10.87 -17.52 19.88
N HIS A 370 -10.69 -17.96 21.12
CA HIS A 370 -9.63 -17.45 22.00
C HIS A 370 -8.24 -17.97 21.63
N VAL A 371 -8.10 -19.24 21.22
CA VAL A 371 -6.85 -19.79 20.67
C VAL A 371 -6.38 -18.94 19.48
N MET A 372 -7.28 -18.69 18.52
CA MET A 372 -6.96 -17.92 17.33
C MET A 372 -6.69 -16.45 17.65
N LYS A 373 -7.38 -15.86 18.62
CA LYS A 373 -7.07 -14.50 19.10
C LYS A 373 -5.63 -14.39 19.62
N GLU A 374 -5.17 -15.33 20.45
CA GLU A 374 -3.80 -15.28 20.98
C GLU A 374 -2.75 -15.56 19.89
N LEU A 375 -2.95 -16.62 19.08
CA LEU A 375 -2.03 -16.96 17.98
C LEU A 375 -1.92 -15.85 16.94
N MET A 376 -3.06 -15.36 16.45
CA MET A 376 -3.08 -14.31 15.43
C MET A 376 -2.64 -12.96 15.98
N GLY A 377 -2.83 -12.72 17.28
CA GLY A 377 -2.33 -11.52 17.95
C GLY A 377 -0.81 -11.41 17.87
N ILE A 378 -0.10 -12.52 18.12
CA ILE A 378 1.36 -12.61 17.96
C ILE A 378 1.76 -12.31 16.51
N THR A 379 1.13 -12.97 15.54
CA THR A 379 1.52 -12.87 14.12
C THR A 379 1.09 -11.57 13.46
N ASN A 380 0.04 -10.91 13.96
CA ASN A 380 -0.43 -9.63 13.45
C ASN A 380 0.58 -8.50 13.69
N LEU A 381 1.32 -8.54 14.82
CA LEU A 381 2.40 -7.58 15.06
C LEU A 381 3.51 -7.73 14.03
N LEU A 382 3.94 -8.96 13.75
CA LEU A 382 4.91 -9.26 12.70
C LEU A 382 4.42 -8.77 11.33
N CYS A 383 3.17 -9.07 10.97
CA CYS A 383 2.55 -8.63 9.73
C CYS A 383 2.62 -7.10 9.54
N LYS A 384 2.33 -6.33 10.60
CA LYS A 384 2.42 -4.86 10.56
C LYS A 384 3.86 -4.37 10.42
N LYS A 385 4.83 -4.99 11.10
CA LYS A 385 6.25 -4.62 11.00
C LYS A 385 6.83 -4.89 9.62
N LEU A 386 6.54 -6.06 9.03
CA LEU A 386 7.01 -6.43 7.68
C LEU A 386 6.50 -5.50 6.57
N GLN A 387 5.39 -4.77 6.80
CA GLN A 387 4.78 -3.84 5.84
C GLN A 387 5.29 -2.39 5.97
N GLN A 388 6.20 -2.10 6.91
CA GLN A 388 6.75 -0.75 7.07
C GLN A 388 7.78 -0.43 5.98
N LYS A 389 7.74 0.81 5.42
CA LYS A 389 8.69 1.25 4.37
C LYS A 389 10.14 1.21 4.86
N SER A 390 10.36 1.59 6.11
CA SER A 390 11.69 1.67 6.74
C SER A 390 12.25 0.32 7.18
N GLN A 391 11.50 -0.77 7.04
CA GLN A 391 11.95 -2.08 7.49
C GLN A 391 13.11 -2.55 6.63
N ASP A 392 14.21 -2.98 7.25
CA ASP A 392 15.31 -3.67 6.59
C ASP A 392 15.25 -5.18 6.84
N ILE A 393 16.00 -5.92 6.03
CA ILE A 393 15.90 -7.37 5.97
C ILE A 393 16.44 -8.05 7.23
N VAL A 394 17.41 -7.44 7.93
CA VAL A 394 17.98 -8.02 9.16
C VAL A 394 16.97 -7.88 10.30
N ASN A 395 16.41 -6.69 10.52
CA ASN A 395 15.38 -6.51 11.54
C ASN A 395 14.14 -7.37 11.27
N ALA A 396 13.77 -7.53 9.99
CA ALA A 396 12.66 -8.40 9.62
C ALA A 396 12.89 -9.86 10.06
N MET A 397 14.12 -10.37 9.94
CA MET A 397 14.46 -11.71 10.39
C MET A 397 14.48 -11.82 11.92
N ASP A 398 14.93 -10.78 12.63
CA ASP A 398 14.86 -10.72 14.10
C ASP A 398 13.41 -10.67 14.62
N ASP A 399 12.53 -9.95 13.92
CA ASP A 399 11.10 -9.94 14.22
C ASP A 399 10.47 -11.32 14.00
N VAL A 400 10.87 -12.04 12.94
CA VAL A 400 10.45 -13.43 12.70
C VAL A 400 10.95 -14.35 13.82
N ALA A 401 12.22 -14.26 14.21
CA ALA A 401 12.80 -15.07 15.29
C ALA A 401 12.10 -14.81 16.64
N THR A 402 11.81 -13.55 16.93
CA THR A 402 11.03 -13.15 18.11
C THR A 402 9.60 -13.72 18.07
N THR A 403 8.97 -13.68 16.89
CA THR A 403 7.63 -14.26 16.69
C THR A 403 7.63 -15.77 16.92
N LYS A 404 8.61 -16.50 16.40
CA LYS A 404 8.78 -17.95 16.64
C LYS A 404 8.92 -18.25 18.14
N ARG A 405 9.75 -17.49 18.86
CA ARG A 405 9.91 -17.61 20.31
C ARG A 405 8.61 -17.34 21.07
N LEU A 406 7.81 -16.35 20.65
CA LEU A 406 6.51 -16.07 21.27
C LEU A 406 5.51 -17.21 21.06
N ILE A 407 5.50 -17.83 19.87
CA ILE A 407 4.67 -19.00 19.58
C ILE A 407 5.10 -20.19 20.43
N GLN A 408 6.41 -20.43 20.57
CA GLN A 408 6.94 -21.46 21.47
C GLN A 408 6.55 -21.19 22.93
N ASN A 409 6.66 -19.94 23.39
CA ASN A 409 6.23 -19.56 24.74
C ASN A 409 4.73 -19.78 24.95
N LEU A 410 3.90 -19.48 23.94
CA LEU A 410 2.47 -19.77 23.97
C LEU A 410 2.24 -21.28 24.10
N ARG A 411 2.95 -22.10 23.32
CA ARG A 411 2.89 -23.57 23.39
C ARG A 411 3.16 -24.09 24.81
N ASP A 412 4.29 -23.68 25.38
CA ASP A 412 4.82 -24.27 26.61
C ASP A 412 4.12 -23.75 27.88
N HIS A 413 3.71 -22.47 27.87
CA HIS A 413 3.22 -21.77 29.07
C HIS A 413 1.81 -21.18 28.92
N GLY A 414 1.24 -21.17 27.72
CA GLY A 414 0.00 -20.44 27.41
C GLY A 414 -1.28 -21.12 27.87
N TRP A 415 -1.27 -22.44 28.05
CA TRP A 415 -2.48 -23.24 28.34
C TRP A 415 -3.28 -22.73 29.55
N ASN A 416 -2.62 -22.56 30.70
CA ASN A 416 -3.30 -22.24 31.96
C ASN A 416 -4.01 -20.88 31.90
N LYS A 417 -3.36 -19.88 31.29
CA LYS A 417 -3.96 -18.56 31.10
C LYS A 417 -5.13 -18.63 30.11
N LEU A 418 -4.92 -19.28 28.97
CA LEU A 418 -5.94 -19.41 27.93
C LEU A 418 -7.23 -20.06 28.49
N ILE A 419 -7.11 -21.18 29.21
CA ILE A 419 -8.29 -21.88 29.71
C ILE A 419 -9.03 -21.10 30.81
N SER A 420 -8.28 -20.34 31.62
CA SER A 420 -8.84 -19.41 32.60
C SER A 420 -9.66 -18.31 31.90
N ASP A 421 -9.08 -17.65 30.90
CA ASP A 421 -9.72 -16.59 30.13
C ASP A 421 -10.98 -17.10 29.42
N VAL A 422 -10.91 -18.29 28.79
CA VAL A 422 -12.06 -18.93 28.13
C VAL A 422 -13.16 -19.26 29.13
N THR A 423 -12.81 -19.79 30.30
CA THR A 423 -13.79 -20.16 31.33
C THR A 423 -14.47 -18.91 31.91
N GLN A 424 -13.72 -17.85 32.18
CA GLN A 424 -14.28 -16.56 32.60
C GLN A 424 -15.22 -15.99 31.53
N PHE A 425 -14.83 -16.04 30.26
CA PHE A 425 -15.66 -15.59 29.16
C PHE A 425 -16.95 -16.42 29.05
N CYS A 426 -16.86 -17.75 29.07
CA CYS A 426 -18.02 -18.64 29.01
C CYS A 426 -18.97 -18.39 30.18
N ASN A 427 -18.46 -18.23 31.40
CA ASN A 427 -19.30 -17.91 32.57
C ASN A 427 -20.01 -16.57 32.40
N LYS A 428 -19.33 -15.53 31.90
CA LYS A 428 -19.94 -14.21 31.61
C LYS A 428 -21.05 -14.31 30.58
N GLN A 429 -20.92 -15.19 29.59
CA GLN A 429 -21.90 -15.37 28.51
C GLN A 429 -22.95 -16.47 28.81
N GLY A 430 -22.90 -17.12 29.98
CA GLY A 430 -23.81 -18.22 30.33
C GLY A 430 -23.61 -19.50 29.51
N ILE A 431 -22.41 -19.74 28.99
CA ILE A 431 -22.04 -20.92 28.22
C ILE A 431 -21.54 -22.00 29.17
N LYS A 432 -22.08 -23.22 29.04
CA LYS A 432 -21.69 -24.36 29.90
C LYS A 432 -20.24 -24.77 29.60
N VAL A 433 -19.38 -24.65 30.60
CA VAL A 433 -18.02 -25.18 30.57
C VAL A 433 -18.06 -26.69 30.81
N PRO A 434 -17.44 -27.52 29.94
CA PRO A 434 -17.42 -28.97 30.13
C PRO A 434 -16.50 -29.37 31.30
N ASN A 435 -16.76 -30.54 31.88
CA ASN A 435 -15.88 -31.09 32.90
C ASN A 435 -14.59 -31.60 32.24
N MET A 436 -13.45 -30.99 32.54
CA MET A 436 -12.16 -31.34 31.94
C MET A 436 -11.73 -32.79 32.19
N ALA A 437 -12.20 -33.41 33.27
CA ALA A 437 -11.92 -34.79 33.62
C ALA A 437 -12.91 -35.81 33.00
N SER A 438 -13.97 -35.38 32.34
CA SER A 438 -14.91 -36.32 31.72
C SER A 438 -14.33 -36.95 30.46
N SER A 439 -14.83 -38.13 30.12
CA SER A 439 -14.56 -38.78 28.84
C SER A 439 -15.06 -37.95 27.66
N TYR A 440 -14.26 -37.91 26.61
CA TYR A 440 -14.53 -37.35 25.31
C TYR A 440 -14.32 -38.45 24.25
N ALA A 441 -15.38 -38.76 23.52
CA ALA A 441 -15.33 -39.70 22.41
C ALA A 441 -14.97 -38.95 21.13
N ASP A 442 -13.75 -39.16 20.64
CA ASP A 442 -13.34 -38.73 19.31
C ASP A 442 -13.77 -39.77 18.28
N TYR A 443 -14.88 -39.48 17.61
CA TYR A 443 -15.43 -40.36 16.57
C TYR A 443 -14.61 -40.38 15.28
N VAL A 444 -13.75 -39.39 15.05
CA VAL A 444 -12.91 -39.30 13.85
C VAL A 444 -11.66 -40.15 14.04
N ARG A 445 -11.01 -40.05 15.21
CA ARG A 445 -9.81 -40.83 15.54
C ARG A 445 -10.13 -42.20 16.16
N GLY A 446 -11.38 -42.45 16.52
CA GLY A 446 -11.82 -43.70 17.15
C GLY A 446 -11.22 -43.88 18.55
N ALA A 447 -11.00 -42.79 19.28
CA ALA A 447 -10.31 -42.76 20.57
C ALA A 447 -11.23 -42.20 21.66
N GLU A 448 -11.02 -42.66 22.90
CA GLU A 448 -11.66 -42.11 24.09
C GLU A 448 -10.59 -41.46 24.96
N VAL A 449 -10.64 -40.13 25.08
CA VAL A 449 -9.68 -39.31 25.81
C VAL A 449 -10.39 -38.44 26.83
N THR A 450 -9.68 -37.66 27.65
CA THR A 450 -10.34 -36.66 28.50
C THR A 450 -10.68 -35.42 27.69
N VAL A 451 -11.69 -34.66 28.17
CA VAL A 451 -12.00 -33.34 27.59
C VAL A 451 -10.80 -32.40 27.62
N GLU A 452 -10.01 -32.42 28.71
CA GLU A 452 -8.76 -31.65 28.75
C GLU A 452 -7.81 -32.07 27.63
N HIS A 453 -7.66 -33.38 27.41
CA HIS A 453 -6.75 -33.89 26.38
C HIS A 453 -7.15 -33.39 24.99
N HIS A 454 -8.44 -33.47 24.67
CA HIS A 454 -8.98 -32.98 23.41
C HIS A 454 -8.67 -31.49 23.18
N TYR A 455 -9.04 -30.62 24.12
CA TYR A 455 -8.82 -29.18 23.93
C TYR A 455 -7.35 -28.78 24.01
N ARG A 456 -6.57 -29.40 24.90
CA ARG A 456 -5.16 -29.06 25.12
C ARG A 456 -4.26 -29.61 24.04
N TYR A 457 -4.34 -30.90 23.76
CA TYR A 457 -3.39 -31.57 22.87
C TYR A 457 -3.92 -31.66 21.45
N ASP A 458 -5.18 -32.04 21.24
CA ASP A 458 -5.70 -32.26 19.89
C ASP A 458 -6.03 -30.96 19.14
N ILE A 459 -6.36 -29.88 19.86
CA ILE A 459 -6.67 -28.57 19.27
C ILE A 459 -5.56 -27.55 19.54
N PHE A 460 -5.32 -27.19 20.82
CA PHE A 460 -4.42 -26.08 21.13
C PHE A 460 -2.97 -26.37 20.72
N MET A 461 -2.39 -27.48 21.18
CA MET A 461 -1.01 -27.83 20.82
C MET A 461 -0.86 -28.04 19.31
N VAL A 462 -1.80 -28.76 18.67
CA VAL A 462 -1.76 -28.96 17.20
C VAL A 462 -1.84 -27.63 16.45
N ALA A 463 -2.71 -26.70 16.84
CA ALA A 463 -2.81 -25.38 16.20
C ALA A 463 -1.53 -24.54 16.37
N VAL A 464 -0.93 -24.55 17.56
CA VAL A 464 0.31 -23.83 17.84
C VAL A 464 1.49 -24.47 17.10
N ASP A 465 1.58 -25.80 17.11
CA ASP A 465 2.65 -26.58 16.47
C ASP A 465 2.60 -26.47 14.96
N GLN A 466 1.42 -26.51 14.37
CA GLN A 466 1.26 -26.30 12.93
C GLN A 466 1.67 -24.89 12.51
N GLN A 467 1.33 -23.86 13.30
CA GLN A 467 1.79 -22.50 13.03
C GLN A 467 3.31 -22.37 13.16
N ALA A 468 3.91 -22.96 14.20
CA ALA A 468 5.36 -22.99 14.37
C ALA A 468 6.03 -23.72 13.19
N HIS A 469 5.46 -24.85 12.75
CA HIS A 469 5.94 -25.62 11.61
C HIS A 469 5.89 -24.81 10.32
N GLU A 470 4.75 -24.21 9.96
CA GLU A 470 4.63 -23.41 8.74
C GLU A 470 5.56 -22.19 8.73
N LEU A 471 5.71 -21.51 9.88
CA LEU A 471 6.67 -20.41 10.01
C LEU A 471 8.11 -20.89 9.87
N ASN A 472 8.45 -22.06 10.41
CA ASN A 472 9.78 -22.63 10.26
C ASN A 472 10.06 -23.11 8.84
N CYS A 473 9.06 -23.66 8.14
CA CYS A 473 9.22 -24.09 6.75
C CYS A 473 9.37 -22.89 5.80
N ARG A 474 8.63 -21.80 6.03
CA ARG A 474 8.63 -20.63 5.12
C ARG A 474 9.67 -19.57 5.46
N PHE A 475 10.09 -19.51 6.71
CA PHE A 475 11.18 -18.66 7.20
C PHE A 475 12.27 -19.52 7.84
N SER A 476 12.70 -20.59 7.17
CA SER A 476 13.72 -21.47 7.72
C SER A 476 15.00 -20.69 8.05
N GLU A 477 15.70 -21.09 9.12
CA GLU A 477 16.98 -20.49 9.55
C GLU A 477 18.08 -20.62 8.49
N GLN A 478 17.84 -21.38 7.42
CA GLN A 478 18.54 -21.23 6.15
C GLN A 478 18.08 -19.94 5.45
N ALA A 479 18.17 -18.83 6.17
CA ALA A 479 18.33 -17.52 5.57
C ALA A 479 19.42 -17.70 4.51
N THR A 480 19.17 -17.23 3.28
CA THR A 480 20.16 -17.32 2.21
C THR A 480 21.51 -16.84 2.76
N GLU A 481 22.61 -17.42 2.29
CA GLU A 481 23.95 -17.03 2.75
C GLU A 481 24.11 -15.50 2.79
N LEU A 482 23.52 -14.79 1.82
CA LEU A 482 23.33 -13.33 1.79
C LEU A 482 22.82 -12.75 3.12
N LEU A 483 21.66 -13.21 3.61
CA LEU A 483 21.04 -12.71 4.84
C LEU A 483 21.91 -12.97 6.07
N THR A 484 22.52 -14.15 6.15
CA THR A 484 23.43 -14.50 7.24
C THR A 484 24.60 -13.52 7.28
N LEU A 485 25.21 -13.24 6.12
CA LEU A 485 26.30 -12.29 6.02
C LEU A 485 25.86 -10.85 6.33
N CYS A 486 24.64 -10.44 5.94
CA CYS A 486 24.07 -9.13 6.28
C CYS A 486 23.98 -8.88 7.80
N THR A 487 23.78 -9.94 8.62
CA THR A 487 23.75 -9.79 10.09
C THR A 487 25.09 -9.31 10.67
N SER A 488 26.19 -9.43 9.93
CA SER A 488 27.51 -8.92 10.35
C SER A 488 27.59 -7.39 10.30
N LEU A 489 26.61 -6.71 9.71
CA LEU A 489 26.50 -5.25 9.68
C LEU A 489 25.58 -4.70 10.78
N ASP A 490 24.97 -5.58 11.58
CA ASP A 490 24.05 -5.22 12.64
C ASP A 490 24.78 -4.47 13.77
N PRO A 491 24.38 -3.23 14.10
CA PRO A 491 25.03 -2.44 15.14
C PRO A 491 24.55 -2.79 16.56
N THR A 492 23.55 -3.66 16.72
CA THR A 492 23.01 -4.02 18.04
C THR A 492 24.08 -4.59 18.97
N ASP A 493 23.84 -4.42 20.28
CA ASP A 493 24.73 -4.87 21.34
C ASP A 493 26.19 -4.42 21.13
N SER A 494 26.39 -3.17 20.71
CA SER A 494 27.71 -2.58 20.45
C SER A 494 28.51 -3.35 19.38
N PHE A 495 27.88 -3.69 18.25
CA PHE A 495 28.52 -4.34 17.10
C PHE A 495 29.11 -5.73 17.41
N THR A 496 28.59 -6.45 18.40
CA THR A 496 29.10 -7.80 18.76
C THR A 496 29.02 -8.83 17.64
N LYS A 497 28.14 -8.62 16.66
CA LYS A 497 27.99 -9.48 15.48
C LYS A 497 28.96 -9.16 14.34
N LEU A 498 29.71 -8.05 14.43
CA LEU A 498 30.62 -7.63 13.37
C LEU A 498 31.73 -8.66 13.16
N LYS A 499 31.80 -9.18 11.92
CA LYS A 499 32.83 -10.13 11.49
C LYS A 499 33.39 -9.68 10.15
N ILE A 500 34.64 -9.23 10.16
CA ILE A 500 35.30 -8.68 8.96
C ILE A 500 35.25 -9.66 7.79
N ASP A 501 35.54 -10.94 8.02
CA ASP A 501 35.55 -11.96 6.96
C ASP A 501 34.16 -12.18 6.33
N ASP A 502 33.11 -12.08 7.12
CA ASP A 502 31.72 -12.23 6.64
C ASP A 502 31.32 -10.99 5.82
N VAL A 503 31.70 -9.79 6.24
CA VAL A 503 31.46 -8.55 5.48
C VAL A 503 32.25 -8.55 4.16
N CYS A 504 33.51 -8.98 4.17
CA CYS A 504 34.30 -9.14 2.95
C CYS A 504 33.71 -10.21 2.02
N SER A 505 33.18 -11.30 2.57
CA SER A 505 32.49 -12.35 1.81
C SER A 505 31.21 -11.84 1.17
N LEU A 506 30.47 -10.98 1.88
CA LEU A 506 29.26 -10.34 1.35
C LEU A 506 29.58 -9.53 0.10
N ALA A 507 30.57 -8.64 0.18
CA ALA A 507 30.99 -7.83 -0.97
C ALA A 507 31.51 -8.70 -2.13
N SER A 508 32.35 -9.69 -1.83
CA SER A 508 33.03 -10.48 -2.87
C SER A 508 32.13 -11.51 -3.56
N LYS A 509 31.18 -12.11 -2.83
CA LYS A 509 30.30 -13.15 -3.39
C LYS A 509 29.03 -12.56 -3.99
N PHE A 510 28.43 -11.56 -3.34
CA PHE A 510 27.11 -11.04 -3.73
C PHE A 510 27.17 -9.71 -4.47
N TYR A 511 28.26 -8.95 -4.36
CA TYR A 511 28.38 -7.68 -5.07
C TYR A 511 29.70 -7.51 -5.85
N PRO A 512 30.25 -8.54 -6.51
CA PRO A 512 31.57 -8.46 -7.15
C PRO A 512 31.70 -7.39 -8.25
N ALA A 513 30.61 -6.96 -8.88
CA ALA A 513 30.65 -5.85 -9.86
C ALA A 513 30.59 -4.45 -9.22
N ASP A 514 30.16 -4.34 -7.96
CA ASP A 514 30.11 -3.05 -7.25
C ASP A 514 31.41 -2.75 -6.50
N PHE A 515 32.34 -3.71 -6.48
CA PHE A 515 33.66 -3.59 -5.85
C PHE A 515 34.76 -4.11 -6.79
N SER A 516 35.64 -3.21 -7.23
CA SER A 516 36.85 -3.61 -7.93
C SER A 516 37.74 -4.52 -7.06
N GLU A 517 38.68 -5.24 -7.67
CA GLU A 517 39.63 -6.09 -6.93
C GLU A 517 40.40 -5.30 -5.87
N GLN A 518 40.89 -4.11 -6.23
CA GLN A 518 41.56 -3.21 -5.29
C GLN A 518 40.63 -2.71 -4.18
N GLU A 519 39.38 -2.40 -4.48
CA GLU A 519 38.39 -2.00 -3.46
C GLU A 519 38.07 -3.15 -2.51
N ARG A 520 38.08 -4.41 -2.95
CA ARG A 520 37.86 -5.56 -2.06
C ARG A 520 38.99 -5.71 -1.03
N ASP A 521 40.23 -5.47 -1.42
CA ASP A 521 41.37 -5.44 -0.49
C ASP A 521 41.29 -4.23 0.46
N THR A 522 40.92 -3.06 -0.09
CA THR A 522 40.78 -1.81 0.68
C THR A 522 39.62 -1.89 1.68
N LEU A 523 38.54 -2.60 1.35
CA LEU A 523 37.39 -2.81 2.24
C LEU A 523 37.84 -3.47 3.55
N ARG A 524 38.71 -4.47 3.48
CA ARG A 524 39.24 -5.13 4.68
C ARG A 524 40.02 -4.15 5.57
N GLN A 525 40.83 -3.28 4.95
CA GLN A 525 41.58 -2.26 5.68
C GLN A 525 40.63 -1.26 6.35
N GLN A 526 39.62 -0.75 5.62
CA GLN A 526 38.59 0.12 6.20
C GLN A 526 37.86 -0.57 7.36
N LEU A 527 37.53 -1.86 7.24
CA LEU A 527 36.85 -2.62 8.29
C LEU A 527 37.68 -2.75 9.57
N GLN A 528 39.00 -2.92 9.46
CA GLN A 528 39.90 -2.95 10.62
C GLN A 528 39.93 -1.62 11.38
N HIS A 529 39.90 -0.50 10.65
CA HIS A 529 39.77 0.82 11.28
C HIS A 529 38.37 1.04 11.86
N TYR A 530 37.35 0.68 11.10
CA TYR A 530 35.93 0.80 11.47
C TYR A 530 35.62 0.07 12.78
N GLU A 531 36.10 -1.17 12.95
CA GLU A 531 35.89 -2.00 14.14
C GLU A 531 36.41 -1.33 15.43
N LEU A 532 37.47 -0.53 15.34
CA LEU A 532 38.03 0.18 16.50
C LEU A 532 37.40 1.56 16.71
N ASP A 533 37.03 2.25 15.62
CA ASP A 533 36.59 3.64 15.65
C ASP A 533 35.07 3.79 15.82
N VAL A 534 34.25 3.07 15.05
CA VAL A 534 32.79 3.27 15.07
C VAL A 534 32.15 2.78 16.38
N PRO A 535 32.43 1.55 16.87
CA PRO A 535 31.85 1.07 18.13
C PRO A 535 32.23 1.90 19.37
N THR A 536 33.40 2.54 19.38
CA THR A 536 33.88 3.36 20.50
C THR A 536 33.42 4.82 20.42
N ASN A 537 32.86 5.24 19.27
CA ASN A 537 32.42 6.61 19.07
C ASN A 537 31.06 6.87 19.77
N PRO A 538 30.93 7.94 20.59
CA PRO A 538 29.69 8.26 21.27
C PRO A 538 28.48 8.47 20.36
N SER A 539 28.69 8.91 19.11
CA SER A 539 27.61 9.15 18.14
C SER A 539 26.94 7.88 17.63
N PHE A 540 27.53 6.71 17.87
CA PHE A 540 27.06 5.40 17.40
C PHE A 540 26.55 4.50 18.53
N GLN A 541 26.33 5.05 19.73
CA GLN A 541 25.79 4.31 20.86
C GLN A 541 24.28 4.10 20.73
N ASN A 542 23.79 2.94 21.16
CA ASN A 542 22.37 2.56 21.17
C ASN A 542 21.69 2.53 19.79
N LEU A 543 22.43 2.21 18.74
CA LEU A 543 21.84 1.95 17.43
C LEU A 543 21.16 0.58 17.42
N THR A 544 19.96 0.55 16.85
CA THR A 544 19.10 -0.65 16.85
C THR A 544 18.94 -1.28 15.48
N THR A 545 19.30 -0.58 14.41
CA THR A 545 19.07 -1.01 13.02
C THR A 545 20.20 -0.59 12.08
N ILE A 546 20.38 -1.33 10.98
CA ILE A 546 21.33 -0.97 9.92
C ILE A 546 20.95 0.36 9.25
N ALA A 547 19.65 0.66 9.17
CA ALA A 547 19.16 1.94 8.65
C ALA A 547 19.55 3.13 9.55
N GLU A 548 19.55 2.96 10.88
CA GLU A 548 20.09 3.96 11.81
C GLU A 548 21.60 4.13 11.65
N LEU A 549 22.33 3.01 11.49
CA LEU A 549 23.76 3.04 11.24
C LEU A 549 24.09 3.85 9.97
N CYS A 550 23.43 3.57 8.84
CA CYS A 550 23.66 4.28 7.58
C CYS A 550 23.43 5.79 7.71
N ARG A 551 22.33 6.20 8.37
CA ARG A 551 22.05 7.62 8.63
C ARG A 551 23.11 8.26 9.51
N ARG A 552 23.54 7.59 10.59
CA ARG A 552 24.61 8.11 11.46
C ARG A 552 25.95 8.23 10.74
N LEU A 553 26.29 7.29 9.86
CA LEU A 553 27.49 7.41 9.03
C LEU A 553 27.44 8.65 8.14
N ALA A 554 26.30 8.90 7.48
CA ALA A 554 26.10 10.10 6.66
C ALA A 554 26.16 11.39 7.49
N GLU A 555 25.45 11.44 8.63
CA GLU A 555 25.39 12.63 9.50
C GLU A 555 26.75 13.01 10.10
N THR A 556 27.60 12.03 10.40
CA THR A 556 28.92 12.24 11.03
C THR A 556 30.04 12.46 10.02
N GLY A 557 29.78 12.33 8.71
CA GLY A 557 30.79 12.34 7.65
C GLY A 557 31.60 11.04 7.55
N LYS A 558 31.37 10.06 8.44
CA LYS A 558 32.04 8.77 8.42
C LYS A 558 31.67 7.91 7.21
N SER A 559 30.59 8.23 6.50
CA SER A 559 30.30 7.65 5.18
C SER A 559 31.40 7.92 4.16
N ASP A 560 32.12 9.04 4.27
CA ASP A 560 33.23 9.36 3.37
C ASP A 560 34.52 8.63 3.78
N ASP A 561 34.78 8.57 5.09
CA ASP A 561 35.93 7.84 5.66
C ASP A 561 35.86 6.33 5.37
N TYR A 562 34.65 5.77 5.49
CA TYR A 562 34.36 4.35 5.33
C TYR A 562 33.47 4.08 4.11
N TYR A 563 33.76 4.73 2.98
CA TYR A 563 32.91 4.73 1.79
C TYR A 563 32.61 3.33 1.22
N LEU A 564 33.48 2.33 1.42
CA LEU A 564 33.21 0.96 0.95
C LEU A 564 32.23 0.23 1.87
N ILE A 565 32.29 0.51 3.17
CA ILE A 565 31.37 -0.03 4.17
C ILE A 565 30.00 0.63 4.00
N ASP A 566 29.96 1.95 3.83
CA ASP A 566 28.72 2.70 3.55
C ASP A 566 28.07 2.24 2.23
N ARG A 567 28.85 2.06 1.15
CA ARG A 567 28.36 1.49 -0.11
C ARG A 567 27.72 0.12 0.11
N LEU A 568 28.37 -0.78 0.85
CA LEU A 568 27.85 -2.11 1.12
C LEU A 568 26.56 -2.06 1.94
N ILE A 569 26.51 -1.23 2.98
CA ILE A 569 25.31 -1.01 3.80
C ILE A 569 24.14 -0.55 2.93
N ARG A 570 24.37 0.42 2.02
CA ARG A 570 23.34 0.93 1.11
C ARG A 570 22.82 -0.14 0.15
N LEU A 571 23.70 -1.02 -0.35
CA LEU A 571 23.30 -2.17 -1.18
C LEU A 571 22.39 -3.12 -0.42
N VAL A 572 22.71 -3.43 0.84
CA VAL A 572 21.89 -4.30 1.70
C VAL A 572 20.53 -3.67 2.01
N LEU A 573 20.51 -2.39 2.40
CA LEU A 573 19.28 -1.65 2.73
C LEU A 573 18.32 -1.48 1.53
N THR A 574 18.87 -1.58 0.31
CA THR A 574 18.09 -1.53 -0.94
C THR A 574 17.21 -2.77 -1.13
N LEU A 575 17.57 -3.92 -0.52
CA LEU A 575 16.78 -5.14 -0.62
C LEU A 575 15.36 -4.93 -0.02
N PRO A 576 14.30 -5.43 -0.70
CA PRO A 576 12.94 -5.22 -0.23
C PRO A 576 12.56 -6.27 0.82
N VAL A 577 11.69 -5.90 1.76
CA VAL A 577 11.12 -6.83 2.76
C VAL A 577 9.72 -7.28 2.36
N SER A 578 8.92 -6.37 1.80
CA SER A 578 7.57 -6.67 1.35
C SER A 578 7.17 -5.84 0.14
N THR A 579 6.08 -6.24 -0.52
CA THR A 579 5.41 -5.51 -1.60
C THR A 579 4.32 -4.57 -1.08
N ALA A 580 4.31 -4.22 0.21
CA ALA A 580 3.21 -3.45 0.82
C ALA A 580 2.97 -2.06 0.19
N THR A 581 3.97 -1.50 -0.50
CA THR A 581 3.85 -0.21 -1.18
C THR A 581 3.05 -0.30 -2.48
N THR A 582 3.15 -1.39 -3.24
CA THR A 582 2.28 -1.63 -4.40
C THR A 582 0.83 -1.86 -3.94
N GLU A 583 0.63 -2.58 -2.84
CA GLU A 583 -0.71 -2.76 -2.23
C GLU A 583 -1.37 -1.43 -1.81
N ARG A 584 -0.58 -0.48 -1.30
CA ARG A 584 -1.04 0.87 -1.00
C ARG A 584 -1.36 1.66 -2.27
N ALA A 585 -0.57 1.49 -3.34
CA ALA A 585 -0.86 2.07 -4.64
C ALA A 585 -2.19 1.56 -5.21
N PHE A 586 -2.48 0.26 -5.08
CA PHE A 586 -3.79 -0.29 -5.47
C PHE A 586 -4.94 0.19 -4.58
N SER A 587 -4.68 0.46 -3.30
CA SER A 587 -5.68 1.08 -2.43
C SER A 587 -5.99 2.52 -2.89
N ALA A 588 -4.96 3.28 -3.28
CA ALA A 588 -5.12 4.58 -3.91
C ALA A 588 -5.86 4.48 -5.26
N MET A 589 -5.58 3.46 -6.05
CA MET A 589 -6.29 3.20 -7.31
C MET A 589 -7.80 3.06 -7.09
N LYS A 590 -8.24 2.34 -6.05
CA LYS A 590 -9.68 2.22 -5.70
C LYS A 590 -10.30 3.56 -5.30
N LEU A 591 -9.50 4.49 -4.77
CA LEU A 591 -9.93 5.85 -4.46
C LEU A 591 -9.97 6.77 -5.67
N VAL A 592 -9.13 6.56 -6.69
CA VAL A 592 -9.06 7.39 -7.91
C VAL A 592 -10.00 6.88 -9.01
N LYS A 593 -10.05 5.56 -9.21
CA LYS A 593 -10.92 4.86 -10.15
C LYS A 593 -11.98 4.10 -9.38
N THR A 594 -13.15 4.70 -9.29
CA THR A 594 -14.32 4.13 -8.62
C THR A 594 -15.32 3.59 -9.65
N ARG A 595 -16.31 2.82 -9.19
CA ARG A 595 -17.43 2.37 -10.03
C ARG A 595 -18.09 3.48 -10.86
N LEU A 596 -18.22 4.68 -10.30
CA LEU A 596 -18.78 5.85 -11.00
C LEU A 596 -17.78 6.53 -11.96
N ARG A 597 -16.49 6.21 -11.88
CA ARG A 597 -15.37 6.76 -12.69
C ARG A 597 -14.65 5.68 -13.50
N ASN A 598 -15.34 4.62 -13.88
CA ASN A 598 -14.71 3.48 -14.55
C ASN A 598 -14.32 3.73 -16.03
N LYS A 599 -14.80 4.82 -16.64
CA LYS A 599 -14.51 5.23 -18.03
C LYS A 599 -13.21 6.02 -18.19
N MET A 600 -12.37 6.09 -17.15
CA MET A 600 -11.08 6.76 -17.19
C MET A 600 -10.09 5.98 -18.07
N GLU A 601 -9.44 6.68 -19.01
CA GLU A 601 -8.36 6.15 -19.84
C GLU A 601 -7.09 5.90 -19.02
N ASP A 602 -6.23 5.00 -19.51
CA ASP A 602 -5.01 4.57 -18.81
C ASP A 602 -4.08 5.74 -18.49
N GLY A 603 -3.83 6.64 -19.45
CA GLY A 603 -3.01 7.83 -19.21
C GLY A 603 -3.57 8.74 -18.11
N PHE A 604 -4.89 8.93 -18.06
CA PHE A 604 -5.50 9.78 -17.03
C PHE A 604 -5.41 9.12 -15.64
N LEU A 605 -5.62 7.81 -15.56
CA LEU A 605 -5.45 7.04 -14.32
C LEU A 605 -4.01 7.11 -13.81
N ARG A 606 -3.07 6.84 -14.71
CA ARG A 606 -1.63 6.89 -14.47
C ARG A 606 -1.21 8.23 -13.87
N TYR A 607 -1.51 9.34 -14.54
CA TYR A 607 -1.10 10.67 -14.06
C TYR A 607 -1.74 11.02 -12.72
N CYS A 608 -3.03 10.71 -12.54
CA CYS A 608 -3.71 10.94 -11.26
C CYS A 608 -3.04 10.15 -10.12
N LEU A 609 -2.65 8.90 -10.35
CA LEU A 609 -2.05 8.06 -9.30
C LEU A 609 -0.63 8.50 -8.95
N ILE A 610 0.20 8.84 -9.93
CA ILE A 610 1.54 9.40 -9.68
C ILE A 610 1.43 10.63 -8.77
N ILE A 611 0.57 11.58 -9.13
CA ILE A 611 0.38 12.82 -8.37
C ILE A 611 -0.24 12.57 -6.99
N TYR A 612 -1.22 11.67 -6.89
CA TYR A 612 -1.93 11.42 -5.63
C TYR A 612 -1.05 10.67 -4.62
N ILE A 613 -0.29 9.68 -5.08
CA ILE A 613 0.61 8.89 -4.22
C ILE A 613 1.82 9.73 -3.81
N GLU A 614 2.45 10.44 -4.76
CA GLU A 614 3.65 11.26 -4.53
C GLU A 614 3.30 12.75 -4.36
N LYS A 615 2.18 13.04 -3.70
CA LYS A 615 1.70 14.41 -3.43
C LYS A 615 2.70 15.28 -2.66
N GLU A 616 3.55 14.64 -1.85
CA GLU A 616 4.62 15.30 -1.11
C GLU A 616 5.67 15.91 -2.04
N ILE A 617 5.91 15.30 -3.20
CA ILE A 617 6.78 15.85 -4.25
C ILE A 617 5.97 16.82 -5.11
N ALA A 618 4.74 16.45 -5.48
CA ALA A 618 3.91 17.26 -6.37
C ALA A 618 3.58 18.66 -5.84
N VAL A 619 3.58 18.85 -4.51
CA VAL A 619 3.31 20.15 -3.87
C VAL A 619 4.48 21.13 -4.01
N GLU A 620 5.70 20.65 -4.23
CA GLU A 620 6.91 21.48 -4.36
C GLU A 620 6.92 22.30 -5.66
N PHE A 621 6.22 21.82 -6.70
CA PHE A 621 6.11 22.53 -7.97
C PHE A 621 5.16 23.72 -7.88
N THR A 622 5.70 24.90 -8.16
CA THR A 622 4.92 26.13 -8.22
C THR A 622 4.02 26.14 -9.46
N THR A 623 2.86 26.80 -9.36
CA THR A 623 1.96 26.91 -10.52
C THR A 623 2.60 27.66 -11.69
N ASP A 624 3.51 28.60 -11.42
CA ASP A 624 4.24 29.31 -12.49
C ASP A 624 5.19 28.40 -13.25
N GLN A 625 5.93 27.54 -12.55
CA GLN A 625 6.76 26.51 -13.19
C GLN A 625 5.90 25.59 -14.06
N LEU A 626 4.76 25.12 -13.54
CA LEU A 626 3.84 24.25 -14.29
C LEU A 626 3.25 24.92 -15.54
N ILE A 627 3.03 26.23 -15.52
CA ILE A 627 2.61 26.99 -16.70
C ILE A 627 3.72 26.99 -17.75
N ASP A 628 4.95 27.24 -17.33
CA ASP A 628 6.09 27.33 -18.25
C ASP A 628 6.40 25.96 -18.88
N ASP A 629 6.29 24.88 -18.10
CA ASP A 629 6.44 23.51 -18.58
C ASP A 629 5.28 23.11 -19.52
N PHE A 630 4.05 23.50 -19.20
CA PHE A 630 2.89 23.27 -20.06
C PHE A 630 3.00 23.96 -21.43
N ASP A 631 3.57 25.17 -21.47
CA ASP A 631 3.85 25.91 -22.69
C ASP A 631 4.99 25.27 -23.51
N ALA A 632 5.97 24.68 -22.84
CA ALA A 632 7.12 24.04 -23.50
C ALA A 632 6.76 22.74 -24.25
N ILE A 633 5.67 22.06 -23.88
CA ILE A 633 5.28 20.77 -24.50
C ILE A 633 4.95 20.91 -26.00
N GLN A 634 4.27 21.98 -26.39
CA GLN A 634 3.86 22.20 -27.78
C GLN A 634 3.51 23.66 -28.04
N THR A 635 3.74 24.12 -29.27
CA THR A 635 3.42 25.49 -29.68
C THR A 635 1.96 25.83 -29.47
N ARG A 636 1.67 26.84 -28.63
CA ARG A 636 0.32 27.31 -28.33
C ARG A 636 0.00 28.60 -29.09
N ARG A 637 -1.29 28.80 -29.39
CA ARG A 637 -1.79 30.07 -29.98
C ARG A 637 -1.80 31.23 -28.97
N ALA A 638 -1.97 30.91 -27.69
CA ALA A 638 -1.87 31.86 -26.60
C ALA A 638 -0.42 31.87 -26.10
N LYS A 639 0.16 33.06 -25.94
CA LYS A 639 1.49 33.21 -25.37
C LYS A 639 1.42 33.31 -23.85
N PHE A 640 2.37 32.67 -23.18
CA PHE A 640 2.57 32.73 -21.73
C PHE A 640 3.88 33.42 -21.34
N LYS A 641 4.66 33.84 -22.34
CA LYS A 641 5.97 34.48 -22.27
C LYS A 641 6.01 35.70 -23.19
#